data_AF-A0A259FKD7-F1
#
_entry.id   AF-A0A259FKD7-F1
#
_cell.length_a   1.000
_cell.length_b   1.000
_cell.length_c   1.000
_cell.angle_alpha   90.00
_cell.angle_beta   90.00
_cell.angle_gamma   90.00
#
_symmetry.space_group_name_H-M   'P 1'
#
loop_
_entity.id
_entity.type
_entity.pdbx_description
1 polymer ?
#
loop_
_entity_poly.entity_id
_entity_poly.type
_entity_poly.pdbx_seq_one_letter_code
_entity_poly.pdbx_strand_id
1 'polypeptide(L)'
;MWTATGIAHLTLIQNFCRKVVLVLAVALAQVAALLLNLLDPKPPTAPRGGVFLLRSTCLTGFTFRAKQRNASPVIQTEAHAMQARAVSRTILWVLFGLYVLIVFLPNLAWWKLAPVDAPFATPMAANLVFLLLAFALTRPVWPGVWLLLPLAVLAPAEVFYTLTYGHPSDVHLLGILRETNLSEAGSYARGLGGLVLLTMLGTLGLGMWLARGLRASGLAWPGRIRLLVLVSGGLAGVLIAAQDLPLGEAEAAGPEPGRQAEMEARLTGGETSGSGRELMNSYPLGLPFRVASYLEQRAGLAEAQARLQDFSFGAHQPAAPAARQVHVLVIGETGRADHWQLNGYARATTPRLARTPGVVNFGDVVSNWAWTRMSVPVMLTRKPGRDRNVFFAERSLISAFREAGFRTYWLSTQSPLGKHDSSIALYADEADETRYLNPARYSGPGVYDGALLEALDAVLARREPRQLIVLHTLGSHFNYADRYPESFDVFRPSFKGRSDASLHDPSNRSELRNSYDNSILYTDHVLAEAIDRLNRLDAHATLLYMADHGENLFDDDCPKSGHGHMTERDFRVASIWWNSASWARARPEPLTRLHSRRNAPLTAEHVFPTLLDAAGIKIDGDDETHSLLAQAWRPRPRWVQGELDFDAAVRDVQCLALVSGAHARRAIK
;
A
#
# COMPACT_ATOMS: atom_id res chain seq x y z
N MET A 1 33.50 -14.97 -1.89
CA MET A 1 34.36 -14.04 -2.64
C MET A 1 33.47 -12.94 -3.20
N TRP A 2 33.75 -11.70 -2.81
CA TRP A 2 32.95 -10.52 -3.10
C TRP A 2 33.07 -10.11 -4.57
N THR A 3 31.99 -9.61 -5.17
CA THR A 3 32.09 -8.72 -6.33
C THR A 3 31.55 -7.35 -5.95
N ALA A 4 32.44 -6.35 -5.99
CA ALA A 4 32.21 -4.93 -5.73
C ALA A 4 31.16 -4.26 -6.65
N THR A 5 30.47 -5.02 -7.49
CA THR A 5 29.45 -4.60 -8.45
C THR A 5 28.06 -4.39 -7.83
N GLY A 6 27.70 -5.12 -6.77
CA GLY A 6 26.40 -4.97 -6.09
C GLY A 6 26.28 -3.65 -5.31
N ILE A 7 27.37 -3.24 -4.64
CA ILE A 7 27.47 -1.94 -3.96
C ILE A 7 27.51 -0.80 -4.99
N ALA A 8 28.17 -0.99 -6.13
CA ALA A 8 28.24 0.02 -7.18
C ALA A 8 26.85 0.33 -7.79
N HIS A 9 25.98 -0.67 -7.98
CA HIS A 9 24.62 -0.47 -8.51
C HIS A 9 23.66 0.20 -7.51
N LEU A 10 23.73 -0.14 -6.22
CA LEU A 10 22.95 0.52 -5.17
C LEU A 10 23.40 1.96 -4.95
N THR A 11 24.71 2.19 -4.94
CA THR A 11 25.28 3.54 -4.92
C THR A 11 24.92 4.28 -6.20
N LEU A 12 24.75 3.60 -7.36
CA LEU A 12 24.31 4.24 -8.60
C LEU A 12 22.84 4.65 -8.56
N ILE A 13 21.94 3.84 -8.00
CA ILE A 13 20.50 4.16 -7.91
C ILE A 13 20.25 5.19 -6.81
N GLN A 14 20.89 5.06 -5.65
CA GLN A 14 20.85 6.10 -4.61
C GLN A 14 21.56 7.36 -5.06
N ASN A 15 22.68 7.29 -5.77
CA ASN A 15 23.29 8.46 -6.40
C ASN A 15 22.44 8.98 -7.55
N PHE A 16 21.65 8.16 -8.25
CA PHE A 16 20.78 8.63 -9.32
C PHE A 16 19.55 9.32 -8.73
N CYS A 17 18.88 8.75 -7.74
CA CYS A 17 17.82 9.42 -6.99
C CYS A 17 18.34 10.65 -6.26
N ARG A 18 19.49 10.58 -5.57
CA ARG A 18 20.14 11.75 -4.99
C ARG A 18 20.57 12.74 -6.06
N LYS A 19 21.11 12.34 -7.21
CA LYS A 19 21.51 13.27 -8.28
C LYS A 19 20.31 13.85 -8.99
N VAL A 20 19.21 13.13 -9.19
CA VAL A 20 17.99 13.66 -9.81
C VAL A 20 17.28 14.59 -8.84
N VAL A 21 17.16 14.21 -7.57
CA VAL A 21 16.63 15.07 -6.50
C VAL A 21 17.55 16.26 -6.25
N LEU A 22 18.88 16.08 -6.26
CA LEU A 22 19.86 17.16 -6.13
C LEU A 22 19.90 18.03 -7.38
N VAL A 23 19.73 17.49 -8.59
CA VAL A 23 19.64 18.28 -9.83
C VAL A 23 18.35 19.07 -9.84
N LEU A 24 17.23 18.49 -9.43
CA LEU A 24 15.96 19.19 -9.26
C LEU A 24 16.04 20.23 -8.13
N ALA A 25 16.65 19.89 -6.99
CA ALA A 25 16.81 20.79 -5.85
C ALA A 25 17.83 21.90 -6.14
N VAL A 26 18.91 21.63 -6.87
CA VAL A 26 19.90 22.62 -7.33
C VAL A 26 19.29 23.48 -8.43
N ALA A 27 18.51 22.91 -9.35
CA ALA A 27 17.78 23.70 -10.34
C ALA A 27 16.74 24.60 -9.67
N LEU A 28 15.98 24.09 -8.71
CA LEU A 28 15.01 24.87 -7.92
C LEU A 28 15.69 25.89 -7.00
N ALA A 29 16.85 25.56 -6.41
CA ALA A 29 17.63 26.48 -5.57
C ALA A 29 18.34 27.55 -6.39
N GLN A 30 18.82 27.23 -7.59
CA GLN A 30 19.35 28.21 -8.55
C GLN A 30 18.25 29.12 -9.05
N VAL A 31 17.04 28.59 -9.31
CA VAL A 31 15.84 29.39 -9.62
C VAL A 31 15.44 30.26 -8.42
N ALA A 32 15.49 29.75 -7.18
CA ALA A 32 15.21 30.52 -5.97
C ALA A 32 16.28 31.61 -5.71
N ALA A 33 17.56 31.34 -5.98
CA ALA A 33 18.64 32.33 -5.90
C ALA A 33 18.51 33.39 -7.00
N LEU A 34 18.06 33.02 -8.19
CA LEU A 34 17.71 33.97 -9.27
C LEU A 34 16.52 34.84 -8.87
N LEU A 35 15.51 34.26 -8.20
CA LEU A 35 14.33 34.94 -7.69
C LEU A 35 14.68 35.92 -6.55
N LEU A 36 15.60 35.56 -5.64
CA LEU A 36 16.10 36.45 -4.59
C LEU A 36 16.87 37.65 -5.16
N ASN A 37 17.67 37.44 -6.20
CA ASN A 37 18.37 38.54 -6.91
C ASN A 37 17.43 39.44 -7.74
N LEU A 38 16.21 39.00 -8.04
CA LEU A 38 15.19 39.78 -8.75
C LEU A 38 14.24 40.54 -7.80
N LEU A 39 14.29 40.27 -6.49
CA LEU A 39 13.43 40.88 -5.46
C LEU A 39 14.12 42.01 -4.65
N ASP A 40 15.43 42.21 -4.76
CA ASP A 40 16.13 43.38 -4.20
C ASP A 40 17.05 44.04 -5.27
N PRO A 41 16.51 44.95 -6.10
CA PRO A 41 17.32 45.73 -7.03
C PRO A 41 17.97 46.89 -6.26
N LYS A 42 19.10 46.65 -5.58
CA LYS A 42 19.90 47.79 -5.09
C LYS A 42 20.38 48.61 -6.31
N PRO A 43 20.15 49.94 -6.32
CA PRO A 43 20.63 50.78 -7.42
C PRO A 43 22.17 50.84 -7.40
N PRO A 44 22.82 50.91 -8.58
CA PRO A 44 24.27 50.91 -8.66
C PRO A 44 24.84 52.21 -8.08
N THR A 45 25.50 52.11 -6.94
CA THR A 45 26.53 53.07 -6.56
C THR A 45 27.83 52.67 -7.27
N ALA A 46 28.42 53.62 -7.98
CA ALA A 46 29.59 53.41 -8.82
C ALA A 46 30.81 52.93 -8.00
N PRO A 47 31.48 51.82 -8.38
CA PRO A 47 32.79 51.50 -7.84
C PRO A 47 33.88 52.13 -8.71
N ARG A 48 34.82 52.81 -8.03
CA ARG A 48 36.12 53.20 -8.59
C ARG A 48 36.95 51.94 -8.91
N GLY A 49 37.85 52.11 -9.88
CA GLY A 49 38.62 51.08 -10.57
C GLY A 49 39.27 49.99 -9.72
N GLY A 50 39.33 48.80 -10.32
CA GLY A 50 40.09 47.64 -9.86
C GLY A 50 40.04 46.56 -10.94
N VAL A 51 41.09 46.48 -11.75
CA VAL A 51 41.30 45.47 -12.79
C VAL A 51 41.61 44.13 -12.13
N PHE A 52 40.93 43.04 -12.53
CA PHE A 52 41.53 41.70 -12.55
C PHE A 52 40.92 40.86 -13.68
N LEU A 53 41.80 40.42 -14.59
CA LEU A 53 41.52 39.54 -15.71
C LEU A 53 41.18 38.12 -15.25
N LEU A 54 40.21 37.50 -15.93
CA LEU A 54 40.23 36.06 -16.20
C LEU A 54 39.70 35.82 -17.61
N ARG A 55 40.62 35.47 -18.52
CA ARG A 55 40.35 35.03 -19.88
C ARG A 55 39.84 33.58 -19.86
N SER A 56 38.72 33.33 -20.53
CA SER A 56 38.43 32.03 -21.13
C SER A 56 37.95 32.26 -22.56
N THR A 57 38.87 32.06 -23.50
CA THR A 57 38.67 32.06 -24.95
C THR A 57 37.90 30.82 -25.39
N CYS A 58 36.85 31.00 -26.19
CA CYS A 58 36.47 30.03 -27.23
C CYS A 58 35.91 30.76 -28.45
N LEU A 59 36.24 30.22 -29.62
CA LEU A 59 36.06 30.73 -30.99
C LEU A 59 34.60 31.12 -31.29
N THR A 60 34.31 32.18 -32.03
CA THR A 60 34.46 32.24 -33.50
C THR A 60 34.59 33.67 -34.00
N GLY A 61 35.54 33.87 -34.92
CA GLY A 61 35.75 35.12 -35.62
C GLY A 61 34.71 35.34 -36.71
N PHE A 62 34.02 36.47 -36.65
CA PHE A 62 33.55 37.23 -37.80
C PHE A 62 33.47 38.69 -37.37
N THR A 63 34.51 39.47 -37.71
CA THR A 63 34.50 40.91 -37.55
C THR A 63 33.59 41.53 -38.60
N PHE A 64 32.32 41.77 -38.26
CA PHE A 64 31.50 42.73 -38.99
C PHE A 64 31.77 44.13 -38.42
N ARG A 65 32.61 44.90 -39.12
CA ARG A 65 32.84 46.32 -38.81
C ARG A 65 31.64 47.13 -39.31
N ALA A 66 30.52 47.03 -38.60
CA ALA A 66 29.37 47.91 -38.83
C ALA A 66 29.63 49.26 -38.16
N LYS A 67 29.80 50.29 -38.98
CA LYS A 67 29.95 51.70 -38.60
C LYS A 67 28.66 52.11 -37.87
N GLN A 68 28.65 52.08 -36.53
CA GLN A 68 27.55 52.62 -35.73
C GLN A 68 27.48 54.14 -35.95
N ARG A 69 26.58 54.56 -36.84
CA ARG A 69 26.01 55.90 -36.81
C ARG A 69 25.04 55.94 -35.63
N ASN A 70 25.14 56.99 -34.81
CA ASN A 70 24.28 57.35 -33.69
C ASN A 70 22.84 56.83 -33.83
N ALA A 71 22.54 55.70 -33.19
CA ALA A 71 21.18 55.30 -32.90
C ALA A 71 20.78 56.00 -31.59
N SER A 72 19.66 56.73 -31.64
CA SER A 72 19.11 57.48 -30.50
C SER A 72 18.94 56.57 -29.26
N PRO A 73 19.11 57.06 -28.02
CA PRO A 73 19.02 56.25 -26.79
C PRO A 73 17.72 55.45 -26.65
N VAL A 74 16.65 55.84 -27.35
CA VAL A 74 15.36 55.13 -27.46
C VAL A 74 15.46 53.78 -28.19
N ILE A 75 16.30 53.69 -29.23
CA ILE A 75 16.45 52.45 -30.04
C ILE A 75 17.28 51.41 -29.27
N GLN A 76 18.23 51.87 -28.45
CA GLN A 76 19.00 50.97 -27.59
C GLN A 76 18.15 50.44 -26.43
N THR A 77 17.31 51.25 -25.80
CA THR A 77 16.36 50.78 -24.78
C THR A 77 15.32 49.82 -25.34
N GLU A 78 14.82 50.03 -26.56
CA GLU A 78 13.93 49.08 -27.23
C GLU A 78 14.62 47.75 -27.59
N ALA A 79 15.86 47.80 -28.10
CA ALA A 79 16.62 46.58 -28.38
C ALA A 79 16.94 45.79 -27.10
N HIS A 80 17.33 46.47 -26.01
CA HIS A 80 17.53 45.84 -24.70
C HIS A 80 16.23 45.30 -24.10
N ALA A 81 15.10 46.01 -24.26
CA ALA A 81 13.79 45.54 -23.82
C ALA A 81 13.28 44.35 -24.65
N MET A 82 13.54 44.34 -25.96
CA MET A 82 13.23 43.21 -26.85
C MET A 82 14.09 41.99 -26.51
N GLN A 83 15.38 42.17 -26.25
CA GLN A 83 16.29 41.10 -25.85
C GLN A 83 15.93 40.55 -24.45
N ALA A 84 15.55 41.41 -23.50
CA ALA A 84 15.05 41.01 -22.19
C ALA A 84 13.69 40.26 -22.28
N ARG A 85 12.77 40.71 -23.16
CA ARG A 85 11.50 40.00 -23.44
C ARG A 85 11.74 38.65 -24.13
N ALA A 86 12.72 38.55 -25.04
CA ALA A 86 13.08 37.30 -25.70
C ALA A 86 13.67 36.28 -24.72
N VAL A 87 14.60 36.71 -23.85
CA VAL A 87 15.17 35.89 -22.77
C VAL A 87 14.08 35.43 -21.79
N SER A 88 13.15 36.31 -21.44
CA SER A 88 11.98 35.98 -20.59
C SER A 88 11.07 34.91 -21.22
N ARG A 89 10.84 34.95 -22.54
CA ARG A 89 10.02 33.94 -23.23
C ARG A 89 10.71 32.58 -23.36
N THR A 90 12.03 32.55 -23.61
CA THR A 90 12.80 31.31 -23.64
C THR A 90 12.78 30.61 -22.29
N ILE A 91 12.95 31.35 -21.19
CA ILE A 91 12.88 30.82 -19.83
C ILE A 91 11.48 30.24 -19.56
N LEU A 92 10.41 30.92 -19.96
CA LEU A 92 9.04 30.41 -19.82
C LEU A 92 8.80 29.10 -20.57
N TRP A 93 9.37 28.94 -21.77
CA TRP A 93 9.27 27.69 -22.54
C TRP A 93 10.06 26.55 -21.91
N VAL A 94 11.26 26.81 -21.39
CA VAL A 94 12.05 25.80 -20.66
C VAL A 94 11.31 25.33 -19.42
N LEU A 95 10.75 26.27 -18.64
CA LEU A 95 10.00 25.96 -17.43
C LEU A 95 8.67 25.28 -17.73
N PHE A 96 8.02 25.63 -18.85
CA PHE A 96 6.86 24.91 -19.36
C PHE A 96 7.20 23.45 -19.72
N GLY A 97 8.31 23.24 -20.45
CA GLY A 97 8.80 21.89 -20.76
C GLY A 97 9.12 21.08 -19.51
N LEU A 98 9.77 21.70 -18.51
CA LEU A 98 10.05 21.07 -17.21
C LEU A 98 8.75 20.69 -16.49
N TYR A 99 7.75 21.56 -16.48
CA TYR A 99 6.45 21.29 -15.87
C TYR A 99 5.74 20.10 -16.51
N VAL A 100 5.73 20.03 -17.85
CA VAL A 100 5.19 18.89 -18.60
C VAL A 100 5.96 17.61 -18.26
N LEU A 101 7.29 17.68 -18.19
CA LEU A 101 8.14 16.54 -17.84
C LEU A 101 7.84 16.04 -16.42
N ILE A 102 7.64 16.92 -15.44
CA ILE A 102 7.29 16.53 -14.07
C ILE A 102 5.98 15.72 -14.06
N VAL A 103 4.94 16.21 -14.76
CA VAL A 103 3.65 15.50 -14.85
C VAL A 103 3.80 14.15 -15.56
N PHE A 104 4.72 14.03 -16.52
CA PHE A 104 4.91 12.80 -17.29
C PHE A 104 5.86 11.79 -16.63
N LEU A 105 6.68 12.24 -15.68
CA LEU A 105 7.74 11.46 -15.03
C LEU A 105 7.28 10.14 -14.41
N PRO A 106 6.09 10.02 -13.79
CA PRO A 106 5.63 8.74 -13.26
C PRO A 106 5.53 7.64 -14.33
N ASN A 107 5.16 7.95 -15.57
CA ASN A 107 5.13 6.94 -16.64
C ASN A 107 6.54 6.47 -17.01
N LEU A 108 7.53 7.36 -16.97
CA LEU A 108 8.92 7.00 -17.24
C LEU A 108 9.49 6.11 -16.13
N ALA A 109 9.12 6.40 -14.86
CA ALA A 109 9.47 5.56 -13.73
C ALA A 109 8.83 4.16 -13.88
N TRP A 110 7.54 4.10 -14.23
CA TRP A 110 6.84 2.84 -14.47
C TRP A 110 7.43 2.05 -15.64
N TRP A 111 7.67 2.70 -16.79
CA TRP A 111 8.26 2.07 -17.97
C TRP A 111 9.60 1.41 -17.68
N LYS A 112 10.42 2.02 -16.81
CA LYS A 112 11.71 1.46 -16.42
C LYS A 112 11.58 0.16 -15.60
N LEU A 113 10.49 0.01 -14.85
CA LEU A 113 10.33 -1.06 -13.86
C LEU A 113 9.43 -2.20 -14.32
N ALA A 114 8.56 -1.94 -15.28
CA ALA A 114 7.55 -2.89 -15.71
C ALA A 114 8.10 -4.02 -16.60
N PRO A 115 7.32 -5.12 -16.74
CA PRO A 115 7.68 -6.23 -17.60
C PRO A 115 7.89 -5.79 -19.06
N VAL A 116 8.78 -6.49 -19.77
CA VAL A 116 9.15 -6.20 -21.17
C VAL A 116 7.96 -6.27 -22.12
N ASP A 117 6.99 -7.12 -21.80
CA ASP A 117 5.82 -7.39 -22.65
C ASP A 117 4.61 -6.51 -22.30
N ALA A 118 4.76 -5.59 -21.32
CA ALA A 118 3.69 -4.67 -20.99
C ALA A 118 3.52 -3.66 -22.15
N PRO A 119 2.31 -3.49 -22.69
CA PRO A 119 2.06 -2.61 -23.83
C PRO A 119 2.08 -1.13 -23.40
N PHE A 120 3.29 -0.57 -23.33
CA PHE A 120 3.53 0.82 -22.91
C PHE A 120 3.09 1.88 -23.91
N ALA A 121 2.99 1.53 -25.19
CA ALA A 121 2.75 2.49 -26.25
C ALA A 121 1.39 3.19 -26.12
N THR A 122 0.32 2.42 -25.89
CA THR A 122 -1.05 2.92 -25.76
C THR A 122 -1.23 3.87 -24.57
N PRO A 123 -0.88 3.51 -23.32
CA PRO A 123 -0.99 4.41 -22.18
C PRO A 123 -0.09 5.65 -22.31
N MET A 124 1.13 5.53 -22.86
CA MET A 124 1.98 6.71 -23.09
C MET A 124 1.37 7.66 -24.12
N ALA A 125 0.87 7.13 -25.24
CA ALA A 125 0.20 7.93 -26.26
C ALA A 125 -1.06 8.61 -25.70
N ALA A 126 -1.88 7.89 -24.93
CA ALA A 126 -3.07 8.44 -24.30
C ALA A 126 -2.73 9.60 -23.36
N ASN A 127 -1.67 9.48 -22.55
CA ASN A 127 -1.25 10.57 -21.65
C ASN A 127 -0.67 11.77 -22.39
N LEU A 128 0.07 11.56 -23.48
CA LEU A 128 0.55 12.66 -24.32
C LEU A 128 -0.61 13.41 -24.97
N VAL A 129 -1.59 12.69 -25.51
CA VAL A 129 -2.83 13.26 -26.06
C VAL A 129 -3.59 14.03 -24.98
N PHE A 130 -3.74 13.45 -23.79
CA PHE A 130 -4.39 14.11 -22.65
C PHE A 130 -3.71 15.44 -22.29
N LEU A 131 -2.39 15.46 -22.15
CA LEU A 131 -1.63 16.67 -21.83
C LEU A 131 -1.79 17.73 -22.93
N LEU A 132 -1.69 17.34 -24.20
CA LEU A 132 -1.88 18.24 -25.34
C LEU A 132 -3.28 18.86 -25.33
N LEU A 133 -4.32 18.04 -25.11
CA LEU A 133 -5.71 18.50 -25.02
C LEU A 133 -5.93 19.43 -23.82
N ALA A 134 -5.36 19.11 -22.65
CA ALA A 134 -5.46 19.93 -21.44
C ALA A 134 -4.89 21.34 -21.65
N PHE A 135 -3.75 21.48 -22.33
CA PHE A 135 -3.19 22.80 -22.66
C PHE A 135 -3.88 23.49 -23.85
N ALA A 136 -4.55 22.75 -24.73
CA ALA A 136 -5.28 23.29 -25.88
C ALA A 136 -6.75 23.64 -25.56
N LEU A 137 -7.27 23.24 -24.39
CA LEU A 137 -8.66 23.48 -23.99
C LEU A 137 -9.05 24.95 -24.08
N THR A 138 -8.16 25.85 -23.63
CA THR A 138 -8.31 27.30 -23.75
C THR A 138 -7.37 27.87 -24.80
N ARG A 139 -7.72 29.02 -25.40
CA ARG A 139 -6.83 29.74 -26.31
C ARG A 139 -5.52 30.19 -25.64
N PRO A 140 -5.53 30.84 -24.46
CA PRO A 140 -4.31 31.02 -23.67
C PRO A 140 -3.85 29.68 -23.07
N VAL A 141 -2.53 29.52 -22.91
CA VAL A 141 -1.93 28.26 -22.40
C VAL A 141 -1.99 28.16 -20.86
N TRP A 142 -1.93 29.31 -20.17
CA TRP A 142 -1.83 29.37 -18.70
C TRP A 142 -2.95 28.66 -17.92
N PRO A 143 -4.23 28.59 -18.37
CA PRO A 143 -5.26 27.85 -17.65
C PRO A 143 -4.98 26.34 -17.61
N GLY A 144 -4.32 25.79 -18.63
CA GLY A 144 -3.90 24.38 -18.65
C GLY A 144 -2.90 24.06 -17.55
N VAL A 145 -2.04 25.01 -17.16
CA VAL A 145 -1.14 24.85 -16.01
C VAL A 145 -1.94 24.70 -14.72
N TRP A 146 -2.96 25.54 -14.48
CA TRP A 146 -3.82 25.41 -13.31
C TRP A 146 -4.63 24.12 -13.30
N LEU A 147 -5.17 23.72 -14.46
CA LEU A 147 -5.91 22.47 -14.60
C LEU A 147 -5.06 21.26 -14.19
N LEU A 148 -3.79 21.23 -14.60
CA LEU A 148 -2.87 20.14 -14.31
C LEU A 148 -2.13 20.30 -12.98
N LEU A 149 -2.27 21.42 -12.26
CA LEU A 149 -1.48 21.71 -11.07
C LEU A 149 -1.65 20.68 -9.96
N PRO A 150 -2.87 20.22 -9.62
CA PRO A 150 -3.04 19.16 -8.61
C PRO A 150 -2.30 17.88 -9.00
N LEU A 151 -2.29 17.53 -10.29
CA LEU A 151 -1.58 16.36 -10.82
C LEU A 151 -0.06 16.60 -10.77
N ALA A 152 0.42 17.75 -11.22
CA ALA A 152 1.84 18.08 -11.13
C ALA A 152 2.38 17.99 -9.70
N VAL A 153 1.60 18.47 -8.71
CA VAL A 153 1.98 18.39 -7.29
C VAL A 153 2.02 16.96 -6.77
N LEU A 154 1.15 16.06 -7.25
CA LEU A 154 1.13 14.65 -6.86
C LEU A 154 2.17 13.79 -7.58
N ALA A 155 2.66 14.22 -8.74
CA ALA A 155 3.60 13.43 -9.55
C ALA A 155 4.88 13.00 -8.80
N PRO A 156 5.55 13.82 -7.96
CA PRO A 156 6.71 13.37 -7.18
C PRO A 156 6.37 12.24 -6.19
N ALA A 157 5.18 12.25 -5.60
CA ALA A 157 4.72 11.19 -4.71
C ALA A 157 4.45 9.89 -5.50
N GLU A 158 3.84 9.98 -6.68
CA GLU A 158 3.64 8.82 -7.56
C GLU A 158 5.00 8.24 -8.02
N VAL A 159 5.96 9.08 -8.41
CA VAL A 159 7.33 8.63 -8.76
C VAL A 159 7.97 7.92 -7.58
N PHE A 160 7.90 8.50 -6.38
CA PHE A 160 8.44 7.88 -5.18
C PHE A 160 7.80 6.52 -4.91
N TYR A 161 6.47 6.44 -4.99
CA TYR A 161 5.73 5.20 -4.82
C TYR A 161 6.15 4.14 -5.84
N THR A 162 6.15 4.49 -7.14
CA THR A 162 6.51 3.56 -8.22
C THR A 162 7.94 3.06 -8.10
N LEU A 163 8.90 3.93 -7.75
CA LEU A 163 10.29 3.52 -7.54
C LEU A 163 10.48 2.64 -6.28
N THR A 164 9.61 2.78 -5.28
CA THR A 164 9.69 2.03 -4.02
C THR A 164 9.04 0.66 -4.14
N TYR A 165 7.82 0.59 -4.71
CA TYR A 165 6.99 -0.62 -4.76
C TYR A 165 7.05 -1.34 -6.11
N GLY A 166 7.66 -0.75 -7.14
CA GLY A 166 7.84 -1.37 -8.45
C GLY A 166 6.64 -1.26 -9.39
N HIS A 167 5.53 -0.63 -8.96
CA HIS A 167 4.33 -0.45 -9.75
C HIS A 167 3.63 0.90 -9.48
N PRO A 168 2.78 1.41 -10.40
CA PRO A 168 1.98 2.60 -10.17
C PRO A 168 1.02 2.44 -8.99
N SER A 169 0.56 3.56 -8.42
CA SER A 169 -0.45 3.45 -7.36
C SER A 169 -1.76 2.91 -7.90
N ASP A 170 -2.50 2.20 -7.06
CA ASP A 170 -3.76 1.54 -7.42
C ASP A 170 -4.91 1.98 -6.51
N VAL A 171 -6.07 1.38 -6.72
CA VAL A 171 -7.27 1.63 -5.91
C VAL A 171 -7.06 1.21 -4.44
N HIS A 172 -6.15 0.25 -4.17
CA HIS A 172 -5.86 -0.16 -2.79
C HIS A 172 -5.09 0.90 -2.03
N LEU A 173 -4.12 1.58 -2.66
CA LEU A 173 -3.43 2.70 -2.03
C LEU A 173 -4.40 3.81 -1.63
N LEU A 174 -5.42 4.11 -2.44
CA LEU A 174 -6.44 5.11 -2.09
C LEU A 174 -7.25 4.70 -0.85
N GLY A 175 -7.56 3.40 -0.72
CA GLY A 175 -8.16 2.82 0.48
C GLY A 175 -7.26 2.99 1.70
N ILE A 176 -5.99 2.59 1.58
CA ILE A 176 -4.99 2.73 2.66
C ILE A 176 -4.86 4.19 3.08
N LEU A 177 -4.61 5.11 2.16
CA LEU A 177 -4.48 6.55 2.47
C LEU A 177 -5.73 7.12 3.13
N ARG A 178 -6.92 6.60 2.79
CA ARG A 178 -8.17 7.03 3.42
C ARG A 178 -8.29 6.52 4.84
N GLU A 179 -7.86 5.27 5.10
CA GLU A 179 -7.90 4.53 6.38
C GLU A 179 -6.74 4.91 7.33
N THR A 180 -5.64 5.38 6.76
CA THR A 180 -4.48 5.98 7.42
C THR A 180 -4.84 7.34 8.00
N ASN A 181 -4.16 7.73 9.07
CA ASN A 181 -4.37 9.00 9.77
C ASN A 181 -3.17 9.96 9.62
N LEU A 182 -3.31 11.19 10.11
CA LEU A 182 -2.30 12.25 9.99
C LEU A 182 -0.95 11.93 10.64
N SER A 183 -0.92 11.12 11.70
CA SER A 183 0.32 10.76 12.40
C SER A 183 1.13 9.74 11.61
N GLU A 184 0.43 8.73 11.09
CA GLU A 184 1.01 7.72 10.21
C GLU A 184 1.49 8.35 8.91
N ALA A 185 0.69 9.23 8.28
CA ALA A 185 1.12 10.05 7.14
C ALA A 185 2.32 10.95 7.47
N GLY A 186 2.37 11.52 8.68
CA GLY A 186 3.51 12.31 9.15
C GLY A 186 4.80 11.51 9.32
N SER A 187 4.69 10.21 9.63
CA SER A 187 5.85 9.32 9.71
C SER A 187 6.50 9.08 8.34
N TYR A 188 5.69 9.00 7.28
CA TYR A 188 6.16 8.95 5.90
C TYR A 188 6.86 10.24 5.47
N ALA A 189 6.49 11.39 6.05
CA ALA A 189 7.14 12.68 5.75
C ALA A 189 8.56 12.84 6.37
N ARG A 190 9.10 11.83 7.05
CA ARG A 190 10.48 11.82 7.58
C ARG A 190 11.45 11.14 6.61
N GLY A 191 12.72 11.53 6.64
CA GLY A 191 13.75 10.98 5.77
C GLY A 191 13.46 11.24 4.28
N LEU A 192 13.37 10.18 3.48
CA LEU A 192 13.10 10.29 2.03
C LEU A 192 11.74 10.94 1.72
N GLY A 193 10.68 10.70 2.51
CA GLY A 193 9.38 11.33 2.21
C GLY A 193 9.33 12.81 2.55
N GLY A 194 10.24 13.32 3.40
CA GLY A 194 10.44 14.77 3.57
C GLY A 194 10.98 15.43 2.31
N LEU A 195 11.88 14.75 1.58
CA LEU A 195 12.34 15.20 0.26
C LEU A 195 11.20 15.17 -0.75
N VAL A 196 10.34 14.14 -0.72
CA VAL A 196 9.14 14.08 -1.57
C VAL A 196 8.24 15.28 -1.30
N LEU A 197 7.91 15.56 -0.04
CA LEU A 197 7.09 16.72 0.33
C LEU A 197 7.71 18.04 -0.17
N LEU A 198 9.02 18.24 0.01
CA LEU A 198 9.72 19.42 -0.50
C LEU A 198 9.62 19.53 -2.03
N THR A 199 9.74 18.42 -2.77
CA THR A 199 9.57 18.43 -4.22
C THR A 199 8.12 18.72 -4.64
N MET A 200 7.12 18.24 -3.90
CA MET A 200 5.71 18.57 -4.15
C MET A 200 5.45 20.08 -3.96
N LEU A 201 5.97 20.66 -2.87
CA LEU A 201 5.88 22.10 -2.61
C LEU A 201 6.64 22.93 -3.66
N GLY A 202 7.81 22.45 -4.09
CA GLY A 202 8.58 23.06 -5.19
C GLY A 202 7.80 23.07 -6.50
N THR A 203 7.13 21.96 -6.84
CA THR A 203 6.28 21.85 -8.03
C THR A 203 5.06 22.78 -7.94
N LEU A 204 4.45 22.92 -6.76
CA LEU A 204 3.38 23.88 -6.53
C LEU A 204 3.85 25.31 -6.83
N GLY A 205 5.00 25.71 -6.26
CA GLY A 205 5.59 27.02 -6.49
C GLY A 205 5.94 27.28 -7.97
N LEU A 206 6.56 26.29 -8.62
CA LEU A 206 6.87 26.35 -10.06
C LEU A 206 5.61 26.53 -10.90
N GLY A 207 4.56 25.75 -10.65
CA GLY A 207 3.30 25.84 -11.40
C GLY A 207 2.59 27.17 -11.22
N MET A 208 2.52 27.69 -9.99
CA MET A 208 1.94 29.01 -9.69
C MET A 208 2.70 30.15 -10.38
N TRP A 209 4.04 30.09 -10.37
CA TRP A 209 4.89 31.07 -11.03
C TRP A 209 4.76 30.99 -12.56
N LEU A 210 4.79 29.77 -13.11
CA LEU A 210 4.67 29.53 -14.55
C LEU A 210 3.32 30.01 -15.08
N ALA A 211 2.22 29.72 -14.38
CA ALA A 211 0.89 30.20 -14.76
C ALA A 211 0.81 31.74 -14.79
N ARG A 212 1.41 32.42 -13.80
CA ARG A 212 1.52 33.89 -13.78
C ARG A 212 2.36 34.42 -14.94
N GLY A 213 3.52 33.82 -15.20
CA GLY A 213 4.42 34.22 -16.29
C GLY A 213 3.79 34.02 -17.68
N LEU A 214 3.15 32.87 -17.91
CA LEU A 214 2.42 32.58 -19.14
C LEU A 214 1.25 33.55 -19.34
N ARG A 215 0.49 33.87 -18.29
CA ARG A 215 -0.57 34.88 -18.34
C ARG A 215 -0.03 36.26 -18.70
N ALA A 216 1.04 36.71 -18.06
CA ALA A 216 1.66 38.01 -18.31
C ALA A 216 2.27 38.12 -19.72
N SER A 217 2.80 37.02 -20.25
CA SER A 217 3.36 36.96 -21.61
C SER A 217 2.31 36.97 -22.73
N GLY A 218 1.02 36.75 -22.40
CA GLY A 218 -0.06 36.63 -23.38
C GLY A 218 0.08 35.41 -24.29
N LEU A 219 0.83 34.38 -23.87
CA LEU A 219 1.07 33.20 -24.70
C LEU A 219 -0.24 32.44 -24.97
N ALA A 220 -0.55 32.28 -26.26
CA ALA A 220 -1.77 31.67 -26.73
C ALA A 220 -1.53 30.83 -27.99
N TRP A 221 -2.34 29.81 -28.18
CA TRP A 221 -2.30 28.98 -29.37
C TRP A 221 -2.76 29.76 -30.61
N PRO A 222 -2.07 29.61 -31.75
CA PRO A 222 -2.62 30.01 -33.04
C PRO A 222 -3.90 29.22 -33.33
N GLY A 223 -4.97 29.88 -33.78
CA GLY A 223 -6.31 29.28 -33.88
C GLY A 223 -6.36 27.99 -34.71
N ARG A 224 -5.63 27.94 -35.84
CA ARG A 224 -5.54 26.75 -36.70
C ARG A 224 -4.83 25.59 -36.02
N ILE A 225 -3.73 25.86 -35.30
CA ILE A 225 -2.97 24.83 -34.58
C ILE A 225 -3.79 24.30 -33.41
N ARG A 226 -4.46 25.17 -32.65
CA ARG A 226 -5.36 24.74 -31.56
C ARG A 226 -6.45 23.81 -32.08
N LEU A 227 -7.12 24.19 -33.17
CA LEU A 227 -8.17 23.36 -33.76
C LEU A 227 -7.62 22.02 -34.23
N LEU A 228 -6.47 22.01 -34.88
CA LEU A 228 -5.81 20.77 -35.29
C LEU A 228 -5.50 19.87 -34.09
N VAL A 229 -4.94 20.41 -33.02
CA VAL A 229 -4.63 19.64 -31.79
C VAL A 229 -5.91 19.08 -31.15
N LEU A 230 -6.98 19.87 -31.08
CA LEU A 230 -8.26 19.41 -30.52
C LEU A 230 -8.91 18.32 -31.37
N VAL A 231 -8.91 18.46 -32.70
CA VAL A 231 -9.51 17.47 -33.62
C VAL A 231 -8.67 16.20 -33.67
N SER A 232 -7.36 16.32 -33.89
CA SER A 232 -6.46 15.16 -33.98
C SER A 232 -6.31 14.44 -32.64
N GLY A 233 -6.18 15.18 -31.54
CA GLY A 233 -6.14 14.61 -30.19
C GLY A 233 -7.48 13.98 -29.80
N GLY A 234 -8.61 14.61 -30.14
CA GLY A 234 -9.93 14.03 -29.93
C GLY A 234 -10.13 12.73 -30.70
N LEU A 235 -9.76 12.71 -31.99
CA LEU A 235 -9.81 11.50 -32.82
C LEU A 235 -8.89 10.40 -32.29
N ALA A 236 -7.66 10.74 -31.90
CA ALA A 236 -6.73 9.79 -31.29
C ALA A 236 -7.30 9.20 -29.98
N GLY A 237 -7.91 10.03 -29.13
CA GLY A 237 -8.59 9.57 -27.92
C GLY A 237 -9.74 8.61 -28.21
N VAL A 238 -10.57 8.91 -29.22
CA VAL A 238 -11.66 8.01 -29.66
C VAL A 238 -11.12 6.69 -30.20
N LEU A 239 -10.05 6.73 -31.00
CA LEU A 239 -9.43 5.51 -31.54
C LEU A 239 -8.85 4.63 -30.44
N ILE A 240 -8.20 5.23 -29.43
CA ILE A 240 -7.70 4.50 -28.26
C ILE A 240 -8.86 3.87 -27.48
N ALA A 241 -9.93 4.62 -27.22
CA ALA A 241 -11.10 4.10 -26.52
C ALA A 241 -11.86 3.02 -27.33
N ALA A 242 -11.83 3.10 -28.66
CA ALA A 242 -12.50 2.16 -29.54
C ALA A 242 -11.77 0.81 -29.66
N GLN A 243 -10.50 0.72 -29.25
CA GLN A 243 -9.79 -0.57 -29.15
C GLN A 243 -10.45 -1.52 -28.13
N ASP A 244 -11.21 -0.97 -27.19
CA ASP A 244 -11.83 -1.70 -26.08
C ASP A 244 -13.33 -1.94 -26.30
N LEU A 245 -13.89 -1.41 -27.38
CA LEU A 245 -15.25 -1.74 -27.79
C LEU A 245 -15.25 -3.17 -28.32
N PRO A 246 -16.09 -4.08 -27.79
CA PRO A 246 -16.21 -5.42 -28.32
C PRO A 246 -16.70 -5.34 -29.77
N LEU A 247 -15.78 -5.50 -30.73
CA LEU A 247 -16.12 -5.74 -32.12
C LEU A 247 -16.63 -7.18 -32.17
N GLY A 248 -17.96 -7.32 -32.13
CA GLY A 248 -18.63 -8.56 -31.78
C GLY A 248 -18.21 -9.79 -32.58
N GLU A 249 -17.96 -10.88 -31.87
CA GLU A 249 -18.77 -12.06 -32.09
C GLU A 249 -19.93 -11.97 -31.10
N ALA A 250 -21.15 -11.85 -31.63
CA ALA A 250 -22.36 -12.01 -30.85
C ALA A 250 -22.47 -13.48 -30.43
N GLU A 251 -21.64 -13.93 -29.49
CA GLU A 251 -22.01 -15.06 -28.66
C GLU A 251 -23.25 -14.63 -27.90
N ALA A 252 -24.30 -15.46 -28.05
CA ALA A 252 -25.65 -15.19 -27.59
C ALA A 252 -25.63 -14.48 -26.23
N ALA A 253 -26.25 -13.29 -26.18
CA ALA A 253 -26.55 -12.64 -24.93
C ALA A 253 -27.21 -13.67 -24.01
N GLY A 254 -26.44 -14.20 -23.07
CA GLY A 254 -26.96 -14.91 -21.92
C GLY A 254 -27.97 -14.01 -21.22
N PRO A 255 -28.88 -14.57 -20.41
CA PRO A 255 -29.88 -13.78 -19.71
C PRO A 255 -29.20 -12.58 -19.03
N GLU A 256 -29.83 -11.40 -19.17
CA GLU A 256 -29.46 -10.14 -18.48
C GLU A 256 -28.83 -10.47 -17.13
N PRO A 257 -27.56 -10.06 -16.87
CA PRO A 257 -26.90 -10.40 -15.62
C PRO A 257 -27.80 -9.98 -14.48
N GLY A 258 -28.23 -10.95 -13.68
CA GLY A 258 -29.09 -10.67 -12.55
C GLY A 258 -28.45 -9.61 -11.65
N ARG A 259 -29.26 -8.89 -10.89
CA ARG A 259 -28.85 -7.83 -9.95
C ARG A 259 -27.63 -8.18 -9.07
N GLN A 260 -27.38 -9.47 -8.85
CA GLN A 260 -26.23 -10.02 -8.13
C GLN A 260 -24.93 -9.97 -8.94
N ALA A 261 -24.95 -10.35 -10.21
CA ALA A 261 -23.80 -10.25 -11.11
C ALA A 261 -23.41 -8.79 -11.40
N GLU A 262 -24.39 -7.90 -11.50
CA GLU A 262 -24.14 -6.45 -11.66
C GLU A 262 -23.51 -5.83 -10.40
N MET A 263 -23.92 -6.28 -9.21
CA MET A 263 -23.31 -5.86 -7.94
C MET A 263 -21.91 -6.45 -7.77
N GLU A 264 -21.71 -7.74 -8.11
CA GLU A 264 -20.38 -8.35 -8.15
C GLU A 264 -19.47 -7.58 -9.12
N ALA A 265 -19.96 -7.15 -10.29
CA ALA A 265 -19.21 -6.29 -11.20
C ALA A 265 -18.86 -4.91 -10.57
N ARG A 266 -19.76 -4.29 -9.80
CA ARG A 266 -19.50 -3.01 -9.09
C ARG A 266 -18.55 -3.16 -7.90
N LEU A 267 -18.66 -4.27 -7.17
CA LEU A 267 -17.79 -4.63 -6.04
C LEU A 267 -16.40 -5.06 -6.51
N THR A 268 -16.33 -5.71 -7.67
CA THR A 268 -15.08 -6.14 -8.31
C THR A 268 -14.37 -5.02 -9.05
N GLY A 269 -15.07 -3.92 -9.36
CA GLY A 269 -14.59 -2.93 -10.31
C GLY A 269 -14.33 -3.63 -11.63
N GLY A 270 -15.42 -4.07 -12.28
CA GLY A 270 -15.49 -5.11 -13.32
C GLY A 270 -14.23 -5.26 -14.14
N GLU A 271 -13.81 -6.52 -14.38
CA GLU A 271 -12.59 -6.89 -15.11
C GLU A 271 -12.39 -5.98 -16.33
N THR A 272 -11.61 -4.91 -16.13
CA THR A 272 -11.30 -4.01 -17.22
C THR A 272 -10.42 -4.81 -18.17
N SER A 273 -10.85 -4.91 -19.42
CA SER A 273 -10.06 -5.42 -20.52
C SER A 273 -8.62 -4.85 -20.45
N GLY A 274 -7.63 -5.61 -20.95
CA GLY A 274 -6.20 -5.35 -20.71
C GLY A 274 -5.77 -3.88 -20.85
N SER A 275 -6.28 -3.20 -21.88
CA SER A 275 -6.07 -1.80 -22.23
C SER A 275 -6.72 -0.79 -21.26
N GLY A 276 -7.93 -1.06 -20.74
CA GLY A 276 -8.55 -0.25 -19.69
C GLY A 276 -7.76 -0.28 -18.39
N ARG A 277 -7.22 -1.46 -18.03
CA ARG A 277 -6.36 -1.64 -16.85
C ARG A 277 -5.00 -0.96 -17.01
N GLU A 278 -4.42 -0.99 -18.20
CA GLU A 278 -3.18 -0.28 -18.53
C GLU A 278 -3.35 1.24 -18.48
N LEU A 279 -4.50 1.75 -18.93
CA LEU A 279 -4.82 3.17 -18.84
C LEU A 279 -4.98 3.61 -17.39
N MET A 280 -5.62 2.80 -16.54
CA MET A 280 -5.72 3.05 -15.10
C MET A 280 -4.34 3.14 -14.42
N ASN A 281 -3.40 2.29 -14.80
CA ASN A 281 -2.04 2.29 -14.27
C ASN A 281 -1.19 3.47 -14.74
N SER A 282 -1.63 4.18 -15.77
CA SER A 282 -0.90 5.31 -16.34
C SER A 282 -1.13 6.62 -15.58
N TYR A 283 -0.27 7.62 -15.80
CA TYR A 283 -0.34 8.92 -15.13
C TYR A 283 -0.22 10.09 -16.13
N PRO A 284 -0.96 11.20 -16.00
CA PRO A 284 -1.97 11.47 -14.98
C PRO A 284 -3.36 10.89 -15.31
N LEU A 285 -3.59 10.45 -16.54
CA LEU A 285 -4.93 10.10 -17.04
C LEU A 285 -5.57 8.96 -16.25
N GLY A 286 -4.78 8.00 -15.75
CA GLY A 286 -5.27 6.89 -14.95
C GLY A 286 -5.76 7.26 -13.55
N LEU A 287 -5.32 8.38 -12.97
CA LEU A 287 -5.66 8.74 -11.60
C LEU A 287 -7.16 9.04 -11.42
N PRO A 288 -7.83 9.83 -12.28
CA PRO A 288 -9.29 9.96 -12.27
C PRO A 288 -10.03 8.63 -12.35
N PHE A 289 -9.59 7.69 -13.19
CA PHE A 289 -10.20 6.36 -13.27
C PHE A 289 -10.03 5.59 -11.97
N ARG A 290 -8.85 5.60 -11.37
CA ARG A 290 -8.59 4.99 -10.05
C ARG A 290 -9.49 5.57 -8.95
N VAL A 291 -9.66 6.90 -8.93
CA VAL A 291 -10.56 7.57 -7.97
C VAL A 291 -12.02 7.20 -8.24
N ALA A 292 -12.45 7.16 -9.50
CA ALA A 292 -13.81 6.75 -9.86
C ALA A 292 -14.09 5.31 -9.43
N SER A 293 -13.19 4.36 -9.72
CA SER A 293 -13.29 2.97 -9.29
C SER A 293 -13.30 2.83 -7.76
N TYR A 294 -12.51 3.65 -7.05
CA TYR A 294 -12.55 3.69 -5.58
C TYR A 294 -13.93 4.13 -5.06
N LEU A 295 -14.49 5.20 -5.63
CA LEU A 295 -15.82 5.70 -5.24
C LEU A 295 -16.93 4.69 -5.57
N GLU A 296 -16.82 3.99 -6.69
CA GLU A 296 -17.74 2.92 -7.08
C GLU A 296 -17.65 1.72 -6.13
N GLN A 297 -16.44 1.24 -5.80
CA GLN A 297 -16.24 0.19 -4.80
C GLN A 297 -16.86 0.59 -3.45
N ARG A 298 -16.70 1.85 -3.03
CA ARG A 298 -17.31 2.36 -1.80
C ARG A 298 -18.84 2.41 -1.87
N ALA A 299 -19.41 2.82 -2.99
CA ALA A 299 -20.86 2.79 -3.17
C ALA A 299 -21.39 1.35 -3.10
N GLY A 300 -20.64 0.39 -3.68
CA GLY A 300 -20.93 -1.03 -3.62
C GLY A 300 -20.94 -1.59 -2.19
N LEU A 301 -20.08 -1.10 -1.28
CA LEU A 301 -20.05 -1.56 0.12
C LEU A 301 -21.40 -1.35 0.83
N ALA A 302 -22.03 -0.19 0.66
CA ALA A 302 -23.31 0.11 1.30
C ALA A 302 -24.45 -0.74 0.74
N GLU A 303 -24.47 -0.95 -0.58
CA GLU A 303 -25.46 -1.82 -1.24
C GLU A 303 -25.27 -3.29 -0.84
N ALA A 304 -24.03 -3.75 -0.77
CA ALA A 304 -23.72 -5.12 -0.37
C ALA A 304 -24.04 -5.37 1.10
N GLN A 305 -23.78 -4.42 2.00
CA GLN A 305 -24.19 -4.51 3.40
C GLN A 305 -25.71 -4.65 3.54
N ALA A 306 -26.49 -3.92 2.74
CA ALA A 306 -27.95 -4.04 2.75
C ALA A 306 -28.41 -5.43 2.31
N ARG A 307 -27.76 -6.03 1.30
CA ARG A 307 -28.12 -7.39 0.83
C ARG A 307 -27.59 -8.50 1.73
N LEU A 308 -26.50 -8.28 2.44
CA LEU A 308 -26.03 -9.20 3.47
C LEU A 308 -27.01 -9.30 4.65
N GLN A 309 -28.03 -8.45 4.78
CA GLN A 309 -29.03 -8.57 5.86
C GLN A 309 -29.81 -9.89 5.81
N ASP A 310 -30.07 -10.39 4.61
CA ASP A 310 -30.81 -11.65 4.40
C ASP A 310 -29.89 -12.87 4.27
N PHE A 311 -28.57 -12.67 4.25
CA PHE A 311 -27.61 -13.77 4.19
C PHE A 311 -27.65 -14.58 5.50
N SER A 312 -27.73 -15.90 5.35
CA SER A 312 -27.66 -16.88 6.44
C SER A 312 -26.81 -18.07 6.02
N PHE A 313 -25.99 -18.57 6.93
CA PHE A 313 -25.23 -19.81 6.73
C PHE A 313 -26.05 -21.08 7.03
N GLY A 314 -27.22 -20.92 7.67
CA GLY A 314 -27.91 -22.05 8.29
C GLY A 314 -27.09 -22.67 9.42
N ALA A 315 -26.22 -21.86 10.05
CA ALA A 315 -25.21 -22.41 10.94
C ALA A 315 -25.84 -22.98 12.22
N HIS A 316 -25.50 -24.21 12.55
CA HIS A 316 -26.00 -24.88 13.73
C HIS A 316 -24.94 -25.82 14.32
N GLN A 317 -25.13 -26.22 15.57
CA GLN A 317 -24.27 -27.16 16.27
C GLN A 317 -25.08 -28.46 16.52
N PRO A 318 -24.98 -29.49 15.64
CA PRO A 318 -25.86 -30.67 15.71
C PRO A 318 -25.82 -31.40 17.05
N ALA A 319 -24.66 -31.42 17.70
CA ALA A 319 -24.45 -32.01 19.00
C ALA A 319 -23.70 -31.01 19.89
N ALA A 320 -24.43 -30.03 20.43
CA ALA A 320 -23.86 -29.02 21.31
C ALA A 320 -23.36 -29.66 22.63
N PRO A 321 -22.06 -29.51 22.98
CA PRO A 321 -21.54 -29.93 24.28
C PRO A 321 -22.29 -29.24 25.43
N ALA A 322 -22.54 -29.98 26.51
CA ALA A 322 -23.07 -29.40 27.74
C ALA A 322 -22.05 -28.48 28.45
N ALA A 323 -20.76 -28.69 28.19
CA ALA A 323 -19.70 -27.85 28.73
C ALA A 323 -19.69 -26.46 28.06
N ARG A 324 -19.31 -25.44 28.85
CA ARG A 324 -19.10 -24.08 28.34
C ARG A 324 -18.06 -24.07 27.21
N GLN A 325 -18.29 -23.29 26.16
CA GLN A 325 -17.39 -23.15 25.01
C GLN A 325 -16.89 -21.71 24.88
N VAL A 326 -15.58 -21.55 24.66
CA VAL A 326 -14.94 -20.25 24.44
C VAL A 326 -13.91 -20.38 23.33
N HIS A 327 -14.23 -19.87 22.15
CA HIS A 327 -13.32 -19.86 21.00
C HIS A 327 -12.78 -18.46 20.79
N VAL A 328 -11.45 -18.33 20.76
CA VAL A 328 -10.76 -17.06 20.55
C VAL A 328 -10.03 -17.09 19.21
N LEU A 329 -10.32 -16.11 18.36
CA LEU A 329 -9.52 -15.81 17.16
C LEU A 329 -8.70 -14.55 17.47
N VAL A 330 -7.38 -14.65 17.38
CA VAL A 330 -6.49 -13.49 17.46
C VAL A 330 -5.97 -13.15 16.07
N ILE A 331 -6.44 -12.05 15.52
CA ILE A 331 -5.95 -11.52 14.25
C ILE A 331 -4.72 -10.65 14.57
N GLY A 332 -3.56 -11.19 14.21
CA GLY A 332 -2.27 -10.55 14.35
C GLY A 332 -2.01 -9.54 13.24
N GLU A 333 -1.17 -8.55 13.53
CA GLU A 333 -0.77 -7.50 12.58
C GLU A 333 0.74 -7.57 12.31
N THR A 334 1.13 -7.70 11.04
CA THR A 334 2.53 -7.59 10.57
C THR A 334 3.50 -8.61 11.24
N GLY A 335 3.02 -9.77 11.67
CA GLY A 335 3.80 -10.79 12.41
C GLY A 335 4.54 -11.79 11.51
N ARG A 336 5.77 -11.49 11.10
CA ARG A 336 6.58 -12.32 10.18
C ARG A 336 7.11 -13.58 10.87
N ALA A 337 6.94 -14.73 10.21
CA ALA A 337 7.18 -16.04 10.81
C ALA A 337 8.63 -16.29 11.27
N ASP A 338 9.63 -15.87 10.50
CA ASP A 338 11.06 -16.14 10.75
C ASP A 338 11.67 -15.28 11.85
N HIS A 339 10.92 -14.31 12.40
CA HIS A 339 11.29 -13.56 13.60
C HIS A 339 10.69 -14.15 14.89
N TRP A 340 10.00 -15.30 14.81
CA TRP A 340 9.47 -15.99 15.98
C TRP A 340 10.43 -17.09 16.45
N GLN A 341 10.82 -17.06 17.72
CA GLN A 341 11.68 -18.11 18.30
C GLN A 341 11.07 -19.52 18.12
N LEU A 342 9.74 -19.63 18.17
CA LEU A 342 9.01 -20.87 17.89
C LEU A 342 9.28 -21.46 16.50
N ASN A 343 9.67 -20.63 15.53
CA ASN A 343 10.05 -21.03 14.17
C ASN A 343 11.58 -21.17 13.98
N GLY A 344 12.35 -21.16 15.07
CA GLY A 344 13.80 -21.30 15.02
C GLY A 344 14.57 -19.99 14.93
N TYR A 345 13.91 -18.84 15.14
CA TYR A 345 14.62 -17.57 15.23
C TYR A 345 15.62 -17.56 16.40
N ALA A 346 16.81 -17.03 16.17
CA ALA A 346 17.91 -17.09 17.13
C ALA A 346 17.68 -16.25 18.40
N ARG A 347 16.90 -15.17 18.29
CA ARG A 347 16.54 -14.32 19.44
C ARG A 347 15.32 -14.89 20.15
N ALA A 348 15.29 -14.75 21.47
CA ALA A 348 14.17 -15.18 22.29
C ALA A 348 12.99 -14.19 22.19
N THR A 349 12.35 -14.14 21.02
CA THR A 349 11.21 -13.26 20.73
C THR A 349 9.88 -13.86 21.14
N THR A 350 9.76 -15.18 21.29
CA THR A 350 8.54 -15.83 21.79
C THR A 350 8.80 -16.78 22.97
N PRO A 351 9.45 -16.30 24.05
CA PRO A 351 9.90 -17.16 25.14
C PRO A 351 8.78 -17.67 26.02
N ARG A 352 7.66 -16.94 26.20
CA ARG A 352 6.54 -17.43 27.00
C ARG A 352 5.79 -18.52 26.28
N LEU A 353 5.42 -18.31 25.03
CA LEU A 353 4.72 -19.29 24.21
C LEU A 353 5.53 -20.59 24.07
N ALA A 354 6.86 -20.50 23.92
CA ALA A 354 7.73 -21.67 23.89
C ALA A 354 7.69 -22.53 25.17
N ARG A 355 7.29 -21.95 26.31
CA ARG A 355 7.11 -22.65 27.60
C ARG A 355 5.66 -22.98 27.91
N THR A 356 4.69 -22.47 27.15
CA THR A 356 3.26 -22.68 27.38
C THR A 356 2.84 -24.08 26.88
N PRO A 357 2.37 -24.98 27.76
CA PRO A 357 1.95 -26.31 27.35
C PRO A 357 0.77 -26.28 26.39
N GLY A 358 0.77 -27.18 25.41
CA GLY A 358 -0.33 -27.34 24.46
C GLY A 358 -0.34 -26.32 23.31
N VAL A 359 0.65 -25.41 23.23
CA VAL A 359 0.84 -24.55 22.05
C VAL A 359 1.31 -25.40 20.87
N VAL A 360 0.60 -25.30 19.75
CA VAL A 360 0.98 -25.86 18.46
C VAL A 360 1.38 -24.70 17.56
N ASN A 361 2.65 -24.64 17.20
CA ASN A 361 3.16 -23.69 16.22
C ASN A 361 2.98 -24.23 14.80
N PHE A 362 2.45 -23.41 13.90
CA PHE A 362 2.37 -23.73 12.47
C PHE A 362 3.59 -23.15 11.73
N GLY A 363 4.45 -24.04 11.23
CA GLY A 363 5.79 -23.66 10.73
C GLY A 363 5.84 -23.14 9.29
N ASP A 364 4.80 -23.37 8.49
CA ASP A 364 4.78 -22.99 7.06
C ASP A 364 3.44 -22.37 6.65
N VAL A 365 3.18 -21.15 7.11
CA VAL A 365 1.95 -20.40 6.82
C VAL A 365 2.25 -19.18 5.97
N VAL A 366 1.43 -18.94 4.95
CA VAL A 366 1.45 -17.71 4.16
C VAL A 366 0.13 -16.96 4.24
N SER A 367 0.18 -15.64 4.31
CA SER A 367 -0.97 -14.80 4.02
C SER A 367 -1.21 -14.77 2.51
N ASN A 368 -2.46 -14.69 2.10
CA ASN A 368 -2.82 -14.58 0.68
C ASN A 368 -2.54 -13.16 0.14
N TRP A 369 -2.45 -12.16 1.02
CA TRP A 369 -2.19 -10.76 0.67
C TRP A 369 -1.16 -10.15 1.61
N ALA A 370 -0.49 -9.10 1.13
CA ALA A 370 0.49 -8.33 1.91
C ALA A 370 -0.14 -7.12 2.62
N TRP A 371 -1.48 -7.07 2.73
CA TRP A 371 -2.22 -5.90 3.22
C TRP A 371 -3.41 -6.34 4.08
N THR A 372 -3.55 -5.76 5.28
CA THR A 372 -4.62 -6.08 6.25
C THR A 372 -6.01 -6.08 5.62
N ARG A 373 -6.33 -5.04 4.84
CA ARG A 373 -7.63 -4.84 4.19
C ARG A 373 -8.03 -5.97 3.22
N MET A 374 -7.05 -6.73 2.73
CA MET A 374 -7.25 -7.88 1.83
C MET A 374 -7.08 -9.22 2.56
N SER A 375 -6.15 -9.32 3.51
CA SER A 375 -5.87 -10.56 4.25
C SER A 375 -6.97 -10.93 5.24
N VAL A 376 -7.46 -9.96 6.02
CA VAL A 376 -8.45 -10.23 7.08
C VAL A 376 -9.77 -10.78 6.53
N PRO A 377 -10.34 -10.25 5.43
CA PRO A 377 -11.52 -10.87 4.80
C PRO A 377 -11.33 -12.35 4.43
N VAL A 378 -10.13 -12.77 3.99
CA VAL A 378 -9.83 -14.17 3.66
C VAL A 378 -9.85 -15.07 4.92
N MET A 379 -9.41 -14.54 6.06
CA MET A 379 -9.49 -15.28 7.33
C MET A 379 -10.92 -15.43 7.83
N LEU A 380 -11.73 -14.38 7.64
CA LEU A 380 -13.05 -14.24 8.24
C LEU A 380 -14.19 -14.84 7.43
N THR A 381 -14.00 -15.11 6.13
CA THR A 381 -15.06 -15.56 5.21
C THR A 381 -14.56 -16.72 4.34
N ARG A 382 -15.40 -17.25 3.45
CA ARG A 382 -14.98 -18.19 2.40
C ARG A 382 -14.38 -17.51 1.15
N LYS A 383 -13.97 -16.24 1.27
CA LYS A 383 -13.30 -15.49 0.19
C LYS A 383 -12.06 -16.25 -0.30
N PRO A 384 -11.99 -16.63 -1.59
CA PRO A 384 -10.80 -17.27 -2.15
C PRO A 384 -9.57 -16.37 -2.02
N GLY A 385 -8.41 -16.93 -1.69
CA GLY A 385 -7.18 -16.16 -1.54
C GLY A 385 -6.76 -15.36 -2.78
N ARG A 386 -7.11 -15.86 -3.96
CA ARG A 386 -6.83 -15.23 -5.26
C ARG A 386 -7.78 -14.09 -5.64
N ASP A 387 -8.90 -13.95 -4.93
CA ASP A 387 -9.90 -12.93 -5.25
C ASP A 387 -9.35 -11.54 -4.87
N ARG A 388 -9.29 -10.64 -5.85
CA ARG A 388 -8.72 -9.29 -5.76
C ARG A 388 -9.68 -8.27 -5.18
N ASN A 389 -10.95 -8.65 -4.99
CA ASN A 389 -11.96 -7.76 -4.44
C ASN A 389 -11.68 -7.52 -2.97
N VAL A 390 -11.81 -6.27 -2.55
CA VAL A 390 -11.67 -5.88 -1.14
C VAL A 390 -12.80 -6.44 -0.30
N PHE A 391 -13.98 -6.46 -0.90
CA PHE A 391 -15.20 -6.93 -0.29
C PHE A 391 -15.60 -8.25 -0.91
N PHE A 392 -16.05 -9.18 -0.07
CA PHE A 392 -16.60 -10.45 -0.50
C PHE A 392 -18.05 -10.51 -0.05
N ALA A 393 -18.97 -10.84 -0.96
CA ALA A 393 -20.41 -10.81 -0.75
C ALA A 393 -20.92 -12.00 0.08
N GLU A 394 -20.32 -12.19 1.24
CA GLU A 394 -20.64 -13.21 2.23
C GLU A 394 -20.45 -12.61 3.63
N ARG A 395 -21.26 -13.06 4.60
CA ARG A 395 -21.02 -12.75 6.01
C ARG A 395 -19.77 -13.45 6.51
N SER A 396 -19.26 -13.03 7.68
CA SER A 396 -18.11 -13.68 8.29
C SER A 396 -18.46 -14.89 9.18
N LEU A 397 -17.43 -15.60 9.61
CA LEU A 397 -17.52 -16.64 10.65
C LEU A 397 -18.20 -16.13 11.92
N ILE A 398 -18.17 -14.82 12.19
CA ILE A 398 -18.85 -14.22 13.34
C ILE A 398 -20.35 -14.48 13.24
N SER A 399 -20.93 -14.24 12.06
CA SER A 399 -22.34 -14.53 11.81
C SER A 399 -22.65 -16.03 11.90
N ALA A 400 -21.78 -16.90 11.38
CA ALA A 400 -21.95 -18.35 11.53
C ALA A 400 -21.96 -18.80 13.00
N PHE A 401 -21.06 -18.26 13.84
CA PHE A 401 -21.06 -18.52 15.28
C PHE A 401 -22.32 -17.99 15.96
N ARG A 402 -22.77 -16.78 15.59
CA ARG A 402 -23.98 -16.17 16.13
C ARG A 402 -25.23 -16.99 15.80
N GLU A 403 -25.37 -17.42 14.54
CA GLU A 403 -26.44 -18.32 14.08
C GLU A 403 -26.43 -19.65 14.84
N ALA A 404 -25.24 -20.22 15.12
CA ALA A 404 -25.10 -21.42 15.94
C ALA A 404 -25.36 -21.19 17.46
N GLY A 405 -25.71 -19.96 17.86
CA GLY A 405 -26.11 -19.57 19.21
C GLY A 405 -24.96 -19.27 20.16
N PHE A 406 -23.81 -18.86 19.62
CA PHE A 406 -22.73 -18.26 20.40
C PHE A 406 -22.99 -16.77 20.59
N ARG A 407 -22.61 -16.23 21.75
CA ARG A 407 -22.43 -14.78 21.87
C ARG A 407 -21.11 -14.38 21.23
N THR A 408 -21.13 -13.33 20.45
CA THR A 408 -19.97 -12.92 19.63
C THR A 408 -19.42 -11.57 20.05
N TYR A 409 -18.10 -11.46 20.13
CA TYR A 409 -17.38 -10.27 20.55
C TYR A 409 -16.26 -9.91 19.59
N TRP A 410 -16.13 -8.62 19.28
CA TRP A 410 -14.98 -8.07 18.56
C TRP A 410 -14.28 -7.03 19.43
N LEU A 411 -13.07 -7.34 19.90
CA LEU A 411 -12.26 -6.47 20.74
C LEU A 411 -11.02 -6.07 19.95
N SER A 412 -10.80 -4.77 19.76
CA SER A 412 -9.77 -4.29 18.83
C SER A 412 -8.95 -3.13 19.39
N THR A 413 -7.64 -3.21 19.25
CA THR A 413 -6.71 -2.07 19.42
C THR A 413 -6.35 -1.42 18.08
N GLN A 414 -6.73 -2.05 16.97
CA GLN A 414 -6.76 -1.43 15.65
C GLN A 414 -8.12 -0.75 15.43
N SER A 415 -8.15 0.57 15.37
CA SER A 415 -9.39 1.34 15.23
C SER A 415 -9.65 1.67 13.76
N PRO A 416 -10.85 1.37 13.22
CA PRO A 416 -11.25 1.89 11.93
C PRO A 416 -11.52 3.39 12.05
N LEU A 417 -11.46 4.11 10.92
CA LEU A 417 -11.82 5.52 10.91
C LEU A 417 -13.34 5.77 11.07
N GLY A 418 -14.15 4.72 10.88
CA GLY A 418 -15.60 4.76 10.99
C GLY A 418 -16.23 3.37 10.87
N LYS A 419 -17.49 3.24 11.29
CA LYS A 419 -18.22 1.96 11.43
C LYS A 419 -18.41 1.21 10.10
N HIS A 420 -18.41 1.92 8.97
CA HIS A 420 -18.56 1.36 7.61
C HIS A 420 -17.43 1.82 6.68
N ASP A 421 -16.29 2.20 7.26
CA ASP A 421 -15.20 2.82 6.48
C ASP A 421 -14.29 1.78 5.81
N SER A 422 -14.32 0.52 6.25
CA SER A 422 -13.56 -0.60 5.66
C SER A 422 -14.34 -1.92 5.71
N SER A 423 -13.95 -2.90 4.90
CA SER A 423 -14.52 -4.26 4.92
C SER A 423 -14.40 -4.94 6.29
N ILE A 424 -13.29 -4.69 7.00
CA ILE A 424 -13.07 -5.21 8.35
C ILE A 424 -14.07 -4.61 9.35
N ALA A 425 -14.36 -3.31 9.24
CA ALA A 425 -15.36 -2.68 10.11
C ALA A 425 -16.77 -3.26 9.89
N LEU A 426 -17.10 -3.65 8.64
CA LEU A 426 -18.36 -4.35 8.33
C LEU A 426 -18.42 -5.71 9.02
N TYR A 427 -17.38 -6.54 8.91
CA TYR A 427 -17.34 -7.83 9.59
C TYR A 427 -17.33 -7.69 11.12
N ALA A 428 -16.64 -6.69 11.65
CA ALA A 428 -16.64 -6.38 13.08
C ALA A 428 -18.04 -5.98 13.60
N ASP A 429 -18.89 -5.37 12.76
CA ASP A 429 -20.27 -5.00 13.12
C ASP A 429 -21.24 -6.20 13.11
N GLU A 430 -20.82 -7.37 12.60
CA GLU A 430 -21.62 -8.60 12.69
C GLU A 430 -21.66 -9.16 14.12
N ALA A 431 -20.68 -8.79 14.95
CA ALA A 431 -20.58 -9.23 16.34
C ALA A 431 -21.70 -8.61 17.21
N ASP A 432 -22.13 -9.33 18.23
CA ASP A 432 -23.12 -8.81 19.17
C ASP A 432 -22.59 -7.63 20.00
N GLU A 433 -21.27 -7.57 20.20
CA GLU A 433 -20.61 -6.46 20.88
C GLU A 433 -19.22 -6.18 20.31
N THR A 434 -19.00 -4.94 19.90
CA THR A 434 -17.75 -4.46 19.29
C THR A 434 -17.15 -3.34 20.13
N ARG A 435 -15.88 -3.48 20.52
CA ARG A 435 -15.14 -2.51 21.33
C ARG A 435 -13.81 -2.15 20.67
N TYR A 436 -13.67 -0.87 20.32
CA TYR A 436 -12.40 -0.30 19.88
C TYR A 436 -11.72 0.37 21.08
N LEU A 437 -10.63 -0.23 21.57
CA LEU A 437 -9.96 0.15 22.81
C LEU A 437 -8.90 1.23 22.61
N ASN A 438 -8.56 1.53 21.35
CA ASN A 438 -7.65 2.61 21.00
C ASN A 438 -8.46 3.83 20.54
N PRO A 439 -8.84 4.76 21.44
CA PRO A 439 -9.71 5.88 21.10
C PRO A 439 -9.05 6.72 20.01
N ALA A 440 -9.74 6.83 18.88
CA ALA A 440 -9.22 7.32 17.62
C ALA A 440 -8.39 8.62 17.73
N ARG A 441 -7.08 8.46 17.56
CA ARG A 441 -6.14 9.22 16.71
C ARG A 441 -4.78 8.56 16.94
N TYR A 442 -4.16 7.99 15.91
CA TYR A 442 -2.80 7.45 16.03
C TYR A 442 -1.73 8.56 16.24
N SER A 443 -2.12 9.74 16.76
CA SER A 443 -1.27 10.90 17.07
C SER A 443 -0.45 10.76 18.36
N GLY A 444 -0.43 9.57 18.95
CA GLY A 444 0.40 9.20 20.10
C GLY A 444 0.74 7.70 20.04
N PRO A 445 1.48 7.14 21.01
CA PRO A 445 1.88 5.72 21.02
C PRO A 445 0.68 4.75 20.97
N GLY A 446 -0.54 5.25 21.17
CA GLY A 446 -1.78 4.49 21.15
C GLY A 446 -1.94 3.71 22.43
N VAL A 447 -2.83 2.72 22.39
CA VAL A 447 -3.03 1.75 23.47
C VAL A 447 -2.32 0.46 23.08
N TYR A 448 -1.49 -0.08 23.97
CA TYR A 448 -0.83 -1.36 23.75
C TYR A 448 -1.84 -2.52 23.74
N ASP A 449 -1.53 -3.59 23.02
CA ASP A 449 -2.40 -4.78 22.89
C ASP A 449 -2.73 -5.46 24.23
N GLY A 450 -1.94 -5.23 25.29
CA GLY A 450 -2.27 -5.65 26.66
C GLY A 450 -3.64 -5.16 27.16
N ALA A 451 -4.19 -4.05 26.64
CA ALA A 451 -5.54 -3.59 26.98
C ALA A 451 -6.63 -4.58 26.52
N LEU A 452 -6.37 -5.41 25.50
CA LEU A 452 -7.30 -6.46 25.08
C LEU A 452 -7.48 -7.53 26.17
N LEU A 453 -6.51 -7.72 27.06
CA LEU A 453 -6.59 -8.69 28.14
C LEU A 453 -7.65 -8.30 29.18
N GLU A 454 -7.74 -7.01 29.53
CA GLU A 454 -8.78 -6.50 30.44
C GLU A 454 -10.18 -6.61 29.80
N ALA A 455 -10.28 -6.30 28.51
CA ALA A 455 -11.53 -6.45 27.78
C ALA A 455 -11.94 -7.94 27.65
N LEU A 456 -10.98 -8.83 27.43
CA LEU A 456 -11.17 -10.28 27.45
C LEU A 456 -11.68 -10.74 28.82
N ASP A 457 -11.05 -10.30 29.92
CA ASP A 457 -11.49 -10.63 31.28
C ASP A 457 -12.95 -10.20 31.52
N ALA A 458 -13.34 -9.00 31.09
CA ALA A 458 -14.71 -8.50 31.20
C ALA A 458 -15.73 -9.35 30.43
N VAL A 459 -15.37 -9.84 29.23
CA VAL A 459 -16.23 -10.73 28.43
C VAL A 459 -16.31 -12.13 29.03
N LEU A 460 -15.18 -12.69 29.49
CA LEU A 460 -15.13 -14.01 30.11
C LEU A 460 -15.91 -14.06 31.44
N ALA A 461 -15.94 -12.96 32.18
CA ALA A 461 -16.67 -12.83 33.44
C ALA A 461 -18.20 -12.95 33.28
N ARG A 462 -18.75 -12.73 32.08
CA ARG A 462 -20.19 -12.88 31.80
C ARG A 462 -20.68 -14.33 31.85
N ARG A 463 -19.76 -15.30 31.79
CA ARG A 463 -20.05 -16.74 31.90
C ARG A 463 -21.12 -17.24 30.92
N GLU A 464 -21.19 -16.64 29.75
CA GLU A 464 -22.07 -17.13 28.70
C GLU A 464 -21.69 -18.55 28.30
N PRO A 465 -22.67 -19.42 27.99
CA PRO A 465 -22.42 -20.84 27.75
C PRO A 465 -21.56 -21.06 26.51
N ARG A 466 -21.63 -20.18 25.52
CA ARG A 466 -20.93 -20.29 24.23
C ARG A 466 -20.49 -18.90 23.78
N GLN A 467 -19.18 -18.71 23.60
CA GLN A 467 -18.60 -17.43 23.21
C GLN A 467 -17.63 -17.58 22.04
N LEU A 468 -17.76 -16.71 21.03
CA LEU A 468 -16.71 -16.39 20.08
C LEU A 468 -16.14 -15.02 20.44
N ILE A 469 -14.83 -14.93 20.55
CA ILE A 469 -14.14 -13.68 20.86
C ILE A 469 -13.06 -13.45 19.82
N VAL A 470 -13.20 -12.39 19.03
CA VAL A 470 -12.16 -11.93 18.11
C VAL A 470 -11.34 -10.84 18.81
N LEU A 471 -10.03 -11.07 18.91
CA LEU A 471 -9.05 -10.08 19.37
C LEU A 471 -8.29 -9.58 18.14
N HIS A 472 -8.48 -8.33 17.76
CA HIS A 472 -7.78 -7.72 16.64
C HIS A 472 -6.69 -6.77 17.13
N THR A 473 -5.44 -7.18 16.93
CA THR A 473 -4.26 -6.55 17.53
C THR A 473 -3.62 -5.53 16.61
N LEU A 474 -2.91 -4.54 17.17
CA LEU A 474 -2.03 -3.66 16.38
C LEU A 474 -0.64 -4.29 16.19
N GLY A 475 -0.31 -5.34 16.96
CA GLY A 475 0.78 -6.27 16.71
C GLY A 475 2.11 -5.59 16.46
N SER A 476 2.71 -5.91 15.32
CA SER A 476 3.99 -5.33 14.89
C SER A 476 3.82 -4.26 13.80
N HIS A 477 2.71 -3.51 13.80
CA HIS A 477 2.52 -2.39 12.86
C HIS A 477 3.55 -1.27 13.09
N PHE A 478 4.08 -0.69 12.01
CA PHE A 478 4.98 0.45 12.09
C PHE A 478 4.29 1.69 12.71
N ASN A 479 4.89 2.46 13.60
CA ASN A 479 6.23 2.36 14.16
C ASN A 479 6.35 1.30 15.26
N TYR A 480 7.25 0.32 15.09
CA TYR A 480 7.36 -0.86 15.97
C TYR A 480 7.66 -0.50 17.43
N ALA A 481 8.44 0.56 17.66
CA ALA A 481 8.76 1.04 19.00
C ALA A 481 7.54 1.55 19.79
N ASP A 482 6.42 1.82 19.13
CA ASP A 482 5.19 2.25 19.79
C ASP A 482 4.27 1.06 20.13
N ARG A 483 4.69 -0.18 19.85
CA ARG A 483 3.86 -1.39 20.03
C ARG A 483 4.04 -2.10 21.37
N TYR A 484 5.04 -1.71 22.14
CA TYR A 484 5.39 -2.36 23.40
C TYR A 484 5.69 -1.30 24.49
N PRO A 485 5.58 -1.61 25.79
CA PRO A 485 6.00 -0.70 26.85
C PRO A 485 7.53 -0.76 27.09
N GLU A 486 8.06 0.16 27.89
CA GLU A 486 9.51 0.24 28.21
C GLU A 486 10.08 -1.08 28.76
N SER A 487 9.29 -1.82 29.55
CA SER A 487 9.69 -3.12 30.12
C SER A 487 9.94 -4.22 29.08
N PHE A 488 9.51 -4.02 27.84
CA PHE A 488 9.71 -4.93 26.71
C PHE A 488 10.77 -4.43 25.73
N ASP A 489 11.48 -3.34 26.05
CA ASP A 489 12.60 -2.85 25.25
C ASP A 489 13.91 -3.63 25.50
N VAL A 490 13.89 -4.91 25.14
CA VAL A 490 14.97 -5.87 25.45
C VAL A 490 16.09 -5.84 24.42
N PHE A 491 15.75 -5.90 23.14
CA PHE A 491 16.71 -5.82 22.04
C PHE A 491 17.07 -4.35 21.79
N ARG A 492 18.35 -4.00 21.99
CA ARG A 492 18.87 -2.63 21.93
C ARG A 492 20.10 -2.50 21.03
N PRO A 493 20.37 -1.31 20.46
CA PRO A 493 19.56 -0.10 20.51
C PRO A 493 18.23 -0.25 19.74
N SER A 494 17.20 0.48 20.15
CA SER A 494 15.87 0.49 19.51
C SER A 494 15.40 1.94 19.26
N PHE A 495 14.21 2.11 18.70
CA PHE A 495 13.54 3.40 18.58
C PHE A 495 12.64 3.75 19.78
N LYS A 496 12.66 2.96 20.86
CA LYS A 496 11.90 3.30 22.06
C LYS A 496 12.32 4.67 22.60
N GLY A 497 11.35 5.56 22.82
CA GLY A 497 11.60 6.93 23.28
C GLY A 497 12.23 7.85 22.22
N ARG A 498 12.38 7.40 20.98
CA ARG A 498 12.92 8.18 19.85
C ARG A 498 11.85 8.51 18.82
N SER A 499 11.96 9.68 18.21
CA SER A 499 11.01 10.20 17.22
C SER A 499 11.61 10.30 15.81
N ASP A 500 12.80 9.78 15.57
CA ASP A 500 13.51 9.82 14.28
C ASP A 500 13.41 8.50 13.49
N ALA A 501 12.58 7.55 13.95
CA ALA A 501 12.30 6.32 13.22
C ALA A 501 11.73 6.62 11.83
N SER A 502 12.44 6.14 10.79
CA SER A 502 11.99 6.17 9.40
C SER A 502 12.06 4.77 8.83
N LEU A 503 10.91 4.29 8.33
CA LEU A 503 10.80 3.00 7.66
C LEU A 503 11.63 2.97 6.37
N HIS A 504 11.84 4.11 5.69
CA HIS A 504 12.51 4.19 4.40
C HIS A 504 13.97 4.67 4.46
N ASP A 505 14.59 4.66 5.64
CA ASP A 505 16.01 4.98 5.81
C ASP A 505 16.81 3.71 6.16
N PRO A 506 17.62 3.16 5.24
CA PRO A 506 18.42 1.96 5.49
C PRO A 506 19.41 2.09 6.65
N SER A 507 19.79 3.32 7.05
CA SER A 507 20.65 3.53 8.22
C SER A 507 19.96 3.16 9.54
N ASN A 508 18.63 3.08 9.55
CA ASN A 508 17.82 2.68 10.70
C ASN A 508 17.70 1.16 10.87
N ARG A 509 18.32 0.35 10.00
CA ARG A 509 18.16 -1.10 9.93
C ARG A 509 18.24 -1.82 11.28
N SER A 510 19.31 -1.58 12.06
CA SER A 510 19.53 -2.27 13.34
C SER A 510 18.45 -1.96 14.35
N GLU A 511 18.14 -0.67 14.54
CA GLU A 511 17.16 -0.19 15.49
C GLU A 511 15.73 -0.56 15.08
N LEU A 512 15.41 -0.57 13.78
CA LEU A 512 14.13 -1.05 13.26
C LEU A 512 13.94 -2.52 13.61
N ARG A 513 14.92 -3.37 13.27
CA ARG A 513 14.85 -4.81 13.57
C ARG A 513 14.73 -5.09 15.07
N ASN A 514 15.52 -4.39 15.88
CA ASN A 514 15.44 -4.53 17.33
C ASN A 514 14.08 -4.08 17.90
N SER A 515 13.52 -2.99 17.38
CA SER A 515 12.18 -2.52 17.77
C SER A 515 11.09 -3.50 17.33
N TYR A 516 11.23 -4.10 16.15
CA TYR A 516 10.34 -5.14 15.63
C TYR A 516 10.38 -6.43 16.46
N ASP A 517 11.57 -6.90 16.83
CA ASP A 517 11.69 -8.08 17.69
C ASP A 517 11.10 -7.84 19.09
N ASN A 518 11.20 -6.61 19.61
CA ASN A 518 10.55 -6.24 20.87
C ASN A 518 9.02 -6.17 20.75
N SER A 519 8.46 -5.79 19.59
CA SER A 519 7.01 -5.87 19.37
C SER A 519 6.52 -7.31 19.33
N ILE A 520 7.27 -8.22 18.69
CA ILE A 520 6.98 -9.66 18.74
C ILE A 520 7.06 -10.20 20.17
N LEU A 521 8.07 -9.79 20.96
CA LEU A 521 8.18 -10.16 22.37
C LEU A 521 6.97 -9.72 23.20
N TYR A 522 6.37 -8.57 22.85
CA TYR A 522 5.14 -8.14 23.50
C TYR A 522 3.91 -8.92 23.00
N THR A 523 3.84 -9.25 21.71
CA THR A 523 2.81 -10.16 21.18
C THR A 523 2.86 -11.54 21.85
N ASP A 524 4.05 -12.11 22.05
CA ASP A 524 4.27 -13.35 22.84
C ASP A 524 3.65 -13.25 24.23
N HIS A 525 3.90 -12.13 24.92
CA HIS A 525 3.33 -11.88 26.24
C HIS A 525 1.81 -11.83 26.22
N VAL A 526 1.21 -11.06 25.31
CA VAL A 526 -0.25 -10.92 25.22
C VAL A 526 -0.92 -12.25 24.88
N LEU A 527 -0.37 -13.02 23.94
CA LEU A 527 -0.91 -14.33 23.57
C LEU A 527 -0.79 -15.33 24.74
N ALA A 528 0.34 -15.38 25.42
CA ALA A 528 0.52 -16.24 26.59
C ALA A 528 -0.45 -15.87 27.73
N GLU A 529 -0.64 -14.57 28.00
CA GLU A 529 -1.61 -14.08 28.99
C GLU A 529 -3.07 -14.40 28.65
N ALA A 530 -3.42 -14.35 27.36
CA ALA A 530 -4.74 -14.77 26.88
C ALA A 530 -4.94 -16.28 27.08
N ILE A 531 -3.93 -17.09 26.71
CA ILE A 531 -3.95 -18.54 26.95
C ILE A 531 -4.08 -18.86 28.44
N ASP A 532 -3.33 -18.16 29.30
CA ASP A 532 -3.38 -18.36 30.76
C ASP A 532 -4.78 -18.08 31.32
N ARG A 533 -5.50 -17.08 30.79
CA ARG A 533 -6.90 -16.80 31.15
C ARG A 533 -7.83 -17.93 30.72
N LEU A 534 -7.71 -18.39 29.47
CA LEU A 534 -8.53 -19.47 28.93
C LEU A 534 -8.29 -20.80 29.67
N ASN A 535 -7.04 -21.09 30.02
CA ASN A 535 -6.66 -22.31 30.72
C ASN A 535 -7.22 -22.39 32.15
N ARG A 536 -7.57 -21.25 32.77
CA ARG A 536 -8.22 -21.20 34.09
C ARG A 536 -9.72 -21.45 34.04
N LEU A 537 -10.33 -21.50 32.85
CA LEU A 537 -11.76 -21.72 32.71
C LEU A 537 -12.10 -23.21 32.79
N ASP A 538 -13.21 -23.51 33.46
CA ASP A 538 -13.90 -24.79 33.26
C ASP A 538 -14.73 -24.72 31.97
N ALA A 539 -14.04 -24.72 30.84
CA ALA A 539 -14.62 -24.58 29.51
C ALA A 539 -13.80 -25.34 28.46
N HIS A 540 -14.48 -25.79 27.40
CA HIS A 540 -13.87 -26.14 26.14
C HIS A 540 -13.38 -24.86 25.47
N ALA A 541 -12.09 -24.57 25.60
CA ALA A 541 -11.51 -23.33 25.12
C ALA A 541 -10.49 -23.59 24.01
N THR A 542 -10.47 -22.75 22.99
CA THR A 542 -9.44 -22.75 21.93
C THR A 542 -8.99 -21.33 21.63
N LEU A 543 -7.75 -21.20 21.17
CA LEU A 543 -7.18 -19.97 20.65
C LEU A 543 -6.45 -20.27 19.34
N LEU A 544 -6.82 -19.56 18.27
CA LEU A 544 -6.08 -19.53 17.01
C LEU A 544 -5.54 -18.12 16.82
N TYR A 545 -4.23 -17.97 16.67
CA TYR A 545 -3.59 -16.73 16.26
C TYR A 545 -3.04 -16.89 14.86
N MET A 546 -3.22 -15.88 14.01
CA MET A 546 -2.53 -15.76 12.73
C MET A 546 -2.27 -14.29 12.44
N ALA A 547 -1.05 -13.95 12.04
CA ALA A 547 -0.77 -12.62 11.51
C ALA A 547 -1.33 -12.44 10.09
N ASP A 548 -1.82 -11.24 9.79
CA ASP A 548 -2.45 -10.86 8.53
C ASP A 548 -1.48 -10.80 7.35
N HIS A 549 -0.25 -10.31 7.56
CA HIS A 549 0.86 -10.32 6.61
C HIS A 549 2.21 -10.22 7.33
N GLY A 550 3.29 -10.35 6.56
CA GLY A 550 4.67 -10.18 7.01
C GLY A 550 5.20 -8.76 6.77
N GLU A 551 6.53 -8.60 6.76
CA GLU A 551 7.20 -7.30 6.70
C GLU A 551 8.68 -7.43 6.26
N ASN A 552 9.16 -6.48 5.45
CA ASN A 552 10.59 -6.34 5.15
C ASN A 552 11.27 -5.41 6.16
N LEU A 553 12.48 -5.75 6.60
CA LEU A 553 13.18 -5.04 7.69
C LEU A 553 14.62 -4.67 7.32
N PHE A 554 14.86 -4.37 6.03
CA PHE A 554 16.20 -4.25 5.47
C PHE A 554 17.02 -5.52 5.72
N ASP A 555 16.56 -6.69 5.31
CA ASP A 555 17.30 -7.95 5.48
C ASP A 555 18.67 -7.93 4.74
N ASP A 556 19.60 -8.84 5.05
CA ASP A 556 20.99 -8.77 4.53
C ASP A 556 21.05 -8.80 2.99
N ASP A 557 20.16 -9.57 2.38
CA ASP A 557 19.94 -9.75 0.95
C ASP A 557 18.87 -8.78 0.39
N CYS A 558 18.29 -7.91 1.21
CA CYS A 558 17.16 -7.09 0.83
C CYS A 558 17.22 -5.64 1.34
N PRO A 559 17.43 -4.64 0.47
CA PRO A 559 17.43 -3.24 0.86
C PRO A 559 16.01 -2.65 1.02
N LYS A 560 14.96 -3.48 1.04
CA LYS A 560 13.57 -3.04 1.16
C LYS A 560 13.10 -3.08 2.61
N SER A 561 12.07 -2.29 2.90
CA SER A 561 11.45 -2.19 4.21
C SER A 561 9.95 -1.90 4.10
N GLY A 562 9.20 -2.32 5.11
CA GLY A 562 7.73 -2.34 5.06
C GLY A 562 7.21 -3.52 4.25
N HIS A 563 5.92 -3.49 3.92
CA HIS A 563 5.24 -4.55 3.18
C HIS A 563 4.75 -4.06 1.82
N GLY A 564 4.31 -5.00 0.98
CA GLY A 564 3.81 -4.72 -0.37
C GLY A 564 4.88 -4.78 -1.46
N HIS A 565 6.01 -5.42 -1.18
CA HIS A 565 7.15 -5.49 -2.09
C HIS A 565 7.19 -6.75 -2.96
N MET A 566 6.16 -7.60 -2.84
CA MET A 566 6.05 -8.91 -3.48
C MET A 566 7.19 -9.86 -3.11
N THR A 567 7.70 -9.77 -1.90
CA THR A 567 8.74 -10.63 -1.34
C THR A 567 8.15 -11.80 -0.58
N GLU A 568 8.89 -12.90 -0.46
CA GLU A 568 8.51 -14.01 0.40
C GLU A 568 8.18 -13.56 1.85
N ARG A 569 8.86 -12.50 2.30
CA ARG A 569 8.74 -11.88 3.62
C ARG A 569 7.44 -11.11 3.84
N ASP A 570 6.80 -10.65 2.77
CA ASP A 570 5.49 -10.02 2.83
C ASP A 570 4.38 -11.03 3.17
N PHE A 571 4.61 -12.30 2.84
CA PHE A 571 3.57 -13.34 2.92
C PHE A 571 3.80 -14.34 4.04
N ARG A 572 5.04 -14.65 4.44
CA ARG A 572 5.28 -15.61 5.53
C ARG A 572 4.89 -15.05 6.90
N VAL A 573 3.91 -15.68 7.53
CA VAL A 573 3.29 -15.18 8.76
C VAL A 573 3.31 -16.21 9.89
N ALA A 574 3.42 -15.71 11.12
CA ALA A 574 3.30 -16.54 12.30
C ALA A 574 1.85 -16.96 12.54
N SER A 575 1.66 -18.22 12.96
CA SER A 575 0.36 -18.75 13.34
C SER A 575 0.53 -19.81 14.43
N ILE A 576 -0.34 -19.78 15.44
CA ILE A 576 -0.34 -20.76 16.52
C ILE A 576 -1.77 -21.21 16.85
N TRP A 577 -1.87 -22.44 17.33
CA TRP A 577 -3.07 -23.00 17.94
C TRP A 577 -2.83 -23.34 19.40
N TRP A 578 -3.83 -23.14 20.24
CA TRP A 578 -3.89 -23.65 21.60
C TRP A 578 -5.30 -24.12 21.95
N ASN A 579 -5.42 -25.09 22.86
CA ASN A 579 -6.70 -25.53 23.40
C ASN A 579 -6.61 -25.98 24.86
N SER A 580 -7.73 -25.92 25.57
CA SER A 580 -7.81 -26.40 26.95
C SER A 580 -7.72 -27.93 27.05
N ALA A 581 -7.34 -28.42 28.23
CA ALA A 581 -7.26 -29.85 28.49
C ALA A 581 -8.64 -30.54 28.39
N SER A 582 -9.72 -29.84 28.73
CA SER A 582 -11.08 -30.38 28.59
C SER A 582 -11.48 -30.54 27.12
N TRP A 583 -11.12 -29.58 26.26
CA TRP A 583 -11.35 -29.69 24.81
C TRP A 583 -10.53 -30.85 24.22
N ALA A 584 -9.24 -30.98 24.61
CA ALA A 584 -8.38 -32.07 24.17
C ALA A 584 -8.96 -33.46 24.51
N ARG A 585 -9.49 -33.64 25.72
CA ARG A 585 -10.12 -34.89 26.15
C ARG A 585 -11.42 -35.19 25.40
N ALA A 586 -12.21 -34.16 25.09
CA ALA A 586 -13.44 -34.33 24.32
C ALA A 586 -13.18 -34.59 22.83
N ARG A 587 -12.03 -34.12 22.29
CA ARG A 587 -11.70 -34.17 20.86
C ARG A 587 -10.26 -34.65 20.60
N PRO A 588 -9.87 -35.87 21.02
CA PRO A 588 -8.49 -36.37 20.89
C PRO A 588 -8.07 -36.63 19.44
N GLU A 589 -8.96 -37.14 18.58
CA GLU A 589 -8.61 -37.41 17.18
C GLU A 589 -8.45 -36.12 16.36
N PRO A 590 -9.38 -35.12 16.43
CA PRO A 590 -9.14 -33.81 15.82
C PRO A 590 -7.81 -33.19 16.23
N LEU A 591 -7.47 -33.23 17.52
CA LEU A 591 -6.20 -32.70 18.02
C LEU A 591 -4.99 -33.43 17.42
N THR A 592 -5.04 -34.76 17.35
CA THR A 592 -3.98 -35.58 16.72
C THR A 592 -3.77 -35.20 15.26
N ARG A 593 -4.86 -34.96 14.52
CA ARG A 593 -4.81 -34.52 13.11
C ARG A 593 -4.24 -33.12 12.95
N LEU A 594 -4.57 -32.19 13.85
CA LEU A 594 -3.97 -30.85 13.84
C LEU A 594 -2.47 -30.91 14.09
N HIS A 595 -2.02 -31.71 15.06
CA HIS A 595 -0.60 -31.90 15.33
C HIS A 595 0.17 -32.48 14.14
N SER A 596 -0.40 -33.44 13.41
CA SER A 596 0.27 -34.03 12.23
C SER A 596 0.37 -33.05 11.05
N ARG A 597 -0.43 -31.97 11.05
CA ARG A 597 -0.48 -30.94 10.01
C ARG A 597 0.27 -29.66 10.36
N ARG A 598 0.94 -29.60 11.52
CA ARG A 598 1.61 -28.37 12.00
C ARG A 598 2.68 -27.80 11.05
N ASN A 599 3.25 -28.64 10.20
CA ASN A 599 4.28 -28.25 9.21
C ASN A 599 3.76 -28.34 7.77
N ALA A 600 2.46 -28.48 7.57
CA ALA A 600 1.87 -28.47 6.24
C ALA A 600 1.91 -27.06 5.64
N PRO A 601 1.90 -26.91 4.30
CA PRO A 601 1.78 -25.60 3.65
C PRO A 601 0.37 -25.05 3.85
N LEU A 602 0.23 -23.99 4.64
CA LEU A 602 -1.06 -23.38 5.00
C LEU A 602 -1.21 -21.96 4.45
N THR A 603 -2.46 -21.53 4.24
CA THR A 603 -2.84 -20.16 3.86
C THR A 603 -3.88 -19.58 4.81
N ALA A 604 -4.20 -18.28 4.74
CA ALA A 604 -5.22 -17.68 5.60
C ALA A 604 -6.62 -18.34 5.46
N GLU A 605 -6.87 -19.02 4.34
CA GLU A 605 -8.11 -19.75 4.05
C GLU A 605 -8.38 -20.93 5.01
N HIS A 606 -7.39 -21.38 5.80
CA HIS A 606 -7.64 -22.43 6.80
C HIS A 606 -8.38 -21.91 8.06
N VAL A 607 -8.37 -20.60 8.31
CA VAL A 607 -8.88 -20.01 9.56
C VAL A 607 -10.39 -20.26 9.73
N PHE A 608 -11.19 -19.87 8.72
CA PHE A 608 -12.64 -20.03 8.72
C PHE A 608 -13.08 -21.48 8.98
N PRO A 609 -12.71 -22.48 8.14
CA PRO A 609 -13.20 -23.85 8.34
C PRO A 609 -12.65 -24.49 9.63
N THR A 610 -11.41 -24.17 10.02
CA THR A 610 -10.81 -24.75 11.24
C THR A 610 -11.52 -24.27 12.51
N LEU A 611 -11.92 -22.99 12.59
CA LEU A 611 -12.65 -22.47 13.76
C LEU A 611 -14.07 -23.01 13.84
N LEU A 612 -14.79 -23.10 12.72
CA LEU A 612 -16.12 -23.71 12.68
C LEU A 612 -16.06 -25.18 13.12
N ASP A 613 -15.13 -25.96 12.57
CA ASP A 613 -14.92 -27.36 12.97
C ASP A 613 -14.56 -27.44 14.46
N ALA A 614 -13.66 -26.60 14.98
CA ALA A 614 -13.27 -26.60 16.38
C ALA A 614 -14.45 -26.39 17.35
N ALA A 615 -15.40 -25.55 16.95
CA ALA A 615 -16.66 -25.29 17.65
C ALA A 615 -17.75 -26.33 17.33
N GLY A 616 -17.51 -27.28 16.42
CA GLY A 616 -18.50 -28.28 16.00
C GLY A 616 -19.71 -27.66 15.28
N ILE A 617 -19.52 -26.50 14.66
CA ILE A 617 -20.52 -25.80 13.87
C ILE A 617 -20.56 -26.43 12.47
N LYS A 618 -21.76 -26.62 11.95
CA LYS A 618 -22.03 -27.00 10.56
C LYS A 618 -22.77 -25.88 9.87
N ILE A 619 -22.47 -25.66 8.60
CA ILE A 619 -23.15 -24.69 7.73
C ILE A 619 -23.59 -25.38 6.44
N ASP A 620 -24.55 -24.79 5.75
CA ASP A 620 -25.04 -25.34 4.49
C ASP A 620 -23.97 -25.23 3.39
N GLY A 621 -23.73 -26.36 2.70
CA GLY A 621 -22.74 -26.44 1.62
C GLY A 621 -21.28 -26.32 2.09
N ASP A 622 -20.99 -26.63 3.36
CA ASP A 622 -19.62 -26.57 3.89
C ASP A 622 -18.68 -27.58 3.18
N ASP A 623 -17.46 -27.13 2.91
CA ASP A 623 -16.35 -28.02 2.54
C ASP A 623 -15.40 -28.16 3.73
N GLU A 624 -15.74 -29.09 4.62
CA GLU A 624 -14.98 -29.38 5.83
C GLU A 624 -13.56 -29.86 5.52
N THR A 625 -13.26 -30.28 4.28
CA THR A 625 -11.94 -30.81 3.93
C THR A 625 -10.83 -29.76 4.05
N HIS A 626 -11.16 -28.49 4.24
CA HIS A 626 -10.17 -27.43 4.46
C HIS A 626 -9.88 -27.13 5.94
N SER A 627 -10.62 -27.73 6.87
CA SER A 627 -10.33 -27.64 8.31
C SER A 627 -9.07 -28.45 8.67
N LEU A 628 -8.18 -27.85 9.46
CA LEU A 628 -7.02 -28.56 10.03
C LEU A 628 -7.40 -29.68 11.00
N LEU A 629 -8.67 -29.75 11.40
CA LEU A 629 -9.23 -30.76 12.30
C LEU A 629 -9.97 -31.89 11.56
N ALA A 630 -10.25 -31.71 10.26
CA ALA A 630 -11.05 -32.65 9.47
C ALA A 630 -10.32 -33.97 9.21
N GLN A 631 -11.07 -35.06 9.00
CA GLN A 631 -10.47 -36.36 8.68
C GLN A 631 -9.84 -36.35 7.27
N ALA A 632 -10.59 -35.91 6.26
CA ALA A 632 -10.18 -35.89 4.86
C ALA A 632 -9.58 -34.54 4.44
N TRP A 633 -8.59 -34.03 5.19
CA TRP A 633 -8.01 -32.72 4.94
C TRP A 633 -7.35 -32.62 3.55
N ARG A 634 -7.57 -31.49 2.87
CA ARG A 634 -7.03 -31.15 1.55
C ARG A 634 -6.32 -29.80 1.61
N PRO A 635 -5.01 -29.74 1.29
CA PRO A 635 -4.31 -28.47 1.18
C PRO A 635 -4.87 -27.64 0.02
N ARG A 636 -4.81 -26.32 0.16
CA ARG A 636 -5.09 -25.38 -0.93
C ARG A 636 -3.77 -24.92 -1.56
N PRO A 637 -3.75 -24.64 -2.88
CA PRO A 637 -2.63 -23.95 -3.48
C PRO A 637 -2.42 -22.60 -2.81
N ARG A 638 -1.16 -22.20 -2.63
CA ARG A 638 -0.78 -21.00 -1.89
C ARG A 638 -0.79 -19.76 -2.77
N TRP A 639 -1.98 -19.35 -3.19
CA TRP A 639 -2.16 -18.14 -3.99
C TRP A 639 -1.85 -16.89 -3.17
N VAL A 640 -0.95 -16.04 -3.69
CA VAL A 640 -0.59 -14.75 -3.11
C VAL A 640 -0.81 -13.62 -4.12
N GLN A 641 -1.26 -12.46 -3.67
CA GLN A 641 -1.50 -11.27 -4.49
C GLN A 641 -2.31 -11.56 -5.78
N GLY A 642 -3.38 -12.36 -5.65
CA GLY A 642 -4.18 -12.81 -6.78
C GLY A 642 -3.72 -14.18 -7.29
N GLU A 643 -3.25 -14.26 -8.53
CA GLU A 643 -2.99 -15.53 -9.23
C GLU A 643 -1.54 -16.01 -9.15
N LEU A 644 -0.71 -15.42 -8.28
CA LEU A 644 0.67 -15.88 -8.12
C LEU A 644 0.71 -17.08 -7.17
N ASP A 645 1.11 -18.25 -7.66
CA ASP A 645 1.35 -19.42 -6.82
C ASP A 645 2.66 -19.23 -6.05
N PHE A 646 2.57 -19.09 -4.73
CA PHE A 646 3.72 -18.90 -3.84
C PHE A 646 4.72 -20.06 -3.95
N ASP A 647 4.27 -21.30 -4.11
CA ASP A 647 5.15 -22.46 -4.17
C ASP A 647 5.87 -22.58 -5.51
N ALA A 648 5.17 -22.26 -6.60
CA ALA A 648 5.73 -22.32 -7.94
C ALA A 648 6.47 -21.05 -8.37
N ALA A 649 6.31 -19.92 -7.66
CA ALA A 649 6.95 -18.65 -8.00
C ALA A 649 8.48 -18.76 -7.98
N VAL A 650 9.14 -18.06 -8.90
CA VAL A 650 10.61 -17.95 -8.88
C VAL A 650 10.98 -16.85 -7.91
N ARG A 651 11.91 -17.14 -7.01
CA ARG A 651 12.50 -16.15 -6.09
C ARG A 651 13.65 -15.46 -6.81
N ASP A 652 13.57 -14.14 -6.92
CA ASP A 652 14.71 -13.33 -7.34
C ASP A 652 15.86 -13.44 -6.33
N VAL A 653 17.09 -13.29 -6.83
CA VAL A 653 18.32 -13.35 -6.01
C VAL A 653 18.35 -12.22 -4.98
N GLN A 654 17.76 -11.07 -5.32
CA GLN A 654 17.62 -9.94 -4.41
C GLN A 654 16.24 -9.97 -3.74
N CYS A 655 16.21 -9.84 -2.42
CA CYS A 655 14.98 -9.80 -1.61
C CYS A 655 14.08 -11.04 -1.61
N LEU A 656 14.40 -12.12 -2.34
CA LEU A 656 13.48 -13.24 -2.56
C LEU A 656 12.13 -12.74 -3.10
N ALA A 657 12.17 -11.77 -4.02
CA ALA A 657 10.97 -11.27 -4.68
C ALA A 657 10.32 -12.38 -5.49
N LEU A 658 9.01 -12.56 -5.33
CA LEU A 658 8.22 -13.56 -6.03
C LEU A 658 7.89 -13.05 -7.43
N VAL A 659 8.35 -13.80 -8.43
CA VAL A 659 8.19 -13.48 -9.85
C VAL A 659 7.41 -14.62 -10.52
N SER A 660 6.45 -14.28 -11.39
CA SER A 660 5.71 -15.32 -12.13
C SER A 660 6.62 -16.05 -13.11
N GLY A 661 6.37 -17.34 -13.34
CA GLY A 661 7.25 -18.24 -14.11
C GLY A 661 7.52 -17.80 -15.57
N ALA A 662 6.64 -16.99 -16.18
CA ALA A 662 6.87 -16.41 -17.50
C ALA A 662 8.01 -15.35 -17.50
N HIS A 663 8.19 -14.65 -16.38
CA HIS A 663 9.16 -13.57 -16.21
C HIS A 663 10.54 -14.04 -15.68
N ALA A 664 10.65 -15.28 -15.19
CA ALA A 664 11.87 -15.85 -14.62
C ALA A 664 13.05 -16.00 -15.61
N ARG A 665 12.80 -15.98 -16.93
CA ARG A 665 13.86 -16.08 -17.95
C ARG A 665 14.82 -14.87 -17.99
N ARG A 666 14.55 -13.83 -17.19
CA ARG A 666 15.35 -12.59 -17.17
C ARG A 666 15.99 -12.24 -15.82
N ALA A 667 15.60 -12.87 -14.71
CA ALA A 667 16.26 -12.65 -13.41
C ALA A 667 17.63 -13.38 -13.30
N ILE A 668 17.91 -14.29 -14.23
CA ILE A 668 19.14 -15.12 -14.28
C ILE A 668 20.17 -14.54 -15.29
N LYS A 669 19.93 -13.36 -15.85
CA LYS A 669 20.88 -12.65 -16.73
C LYS A 669 21.09 -11.23 -16.23
#